data_AF-A0A8D7F8A7-F1
#
_entry.id   AF-A0A8D7F8A7-F1
#
_cell.length_a   1.000
_cell.length_b   1.000
_cell.length_c   1.000
_cell.angle_alpha   90.00
_cell.angle_beta   90.00
_cell.angle_gamma   90.00
#
_symmetry.space_group_name_H-M   'P 1'
#
loop_
_entity.id
_entity.type
_entity.pdbx_description
1 polymer ?
#
loop_
_entity_poly.entity_id
_entity_poly.type
_entity_poly.pdbx_seq_one_letter_code
_entity_poly.pdbx_strand_id
1 'polypeptide(L)'
;MQSQISSDDILSEYEDILMKKIIQKHAPEDHQVDSAPLLDLTEDIFHNIKMSSVLTTGSSCKEAVQEDSRSKQNAKILSTVKELGMTVHHMSCEMLQHSAADQPSDATTNAVLELLEKHRWSTKLAIVLAALASSYGKYWLIAQLCLTNPLAFSLAAIKGMSDSTKFTIMLNHRSKALRYLLEKMVSVTKCVMEFEILPLQYVTLDYDAMAMMKTQIHIASYWVIRSSVACASQITSMIASRFERAKAMPAAWELWSLVQKITYIYAGLSTKFDAFNQQIESKVYLRLLNLFEEVHVDNHDVLYTLFALKDDFPLRDSFSQKKVGVDVLKNKVVIIFISRMDEYPEKLLLIIQQSRNKSLTTSEEPYEIVWLPINFSAEVGERTHNQIADMIPWYSISEPSKVSPSVMKFIQQVWHFKGDPMMVVLDSYGKVLSLDAFDMIAIWGPKAYPFTISRERELWEEQSWTMNLLLDDIDPLLSYWMEDGKIICLFGSNDLGWVRELTKRMKDISEAGIRVELIYVGSKNFEQTRNILTRVMDEELSNYLSHININIFWLRLDSMQSSRLRLGYAIESDSITREINSLLTYDSVSTGWLLVSEGTSTEIFKLVGNEVLEYLSHFQLWGERVRKQGFLNALRKSLDPSSTTEPCDYSIITPFSESSDGVAVCKKCKSLMERHVMYQCGAC
;
A
#
# COMPACT_ATOMS: atom_id res chain seq x y z
N MET A 1 49.71 4.45 -34.40
CA MET A 1 48.37 4.95 -34.82
C MET A 1 47.36 3.85 -34.53
N GLN A 2 46.86 3.82 -33.31
CA GLN A 2 45.69 3.04 -32.92
C GLN A 2 44.50 4.00 -33.00
N SER A 3 43.68 3.88 -34.03
CA SER A 3 42.37 4.52 -34.07
C SER A 3 41.38 3.62 -33.34
N GLN A 4 40.87 4.11 -32.21
CA GLN A 4 39.63 3.66 -31.61
C GLN A 4 38.54 3.65 -32.69
N ILE A 5 38.01 2.47 -33.00
CA ILE A 5 36.77 2.32 -33.75
C ILE A 5 35.66 2.32 -32.70
N SER A 6 34.84 3.37 -32.71
CA SER A 6 33.60 3.45 -31.95
C SER A 6 32.70 2.26 -32.34
N SER A 7 32.35 1.44 -31.36
CA SER A 7 31.53 0.23 -31.52
C SER A 7 30.07 0.53 -31.16
N ASP A 8 29.53 1.61 -31.73
CA ASP A 8 28.17 2.08 -31.44
C ASP A 8 27.10 1.61 -32.45
N ASP A 9 27.47 0.96 -33.55
CA ASP A 9 26.48 0.47 -34.53
C ASP A 9 26.15 -1.01 -34.35
N ILE A 10 24.90 -1.26 -33.95
CA ILE A 10 24.29 -2.59 -33.80
C ILE A 10 24.01 -3.26 -35.17
N LEU A 11 24.12 -2.51 -36.27
CA LEU A 11 23.74 -2.90 -37.62
C LEU A 11 24.85 -2.63 -38.63
N SER A 12 24.88 -3.42 -39.70
CA SER A 12 25.60 -3.02 -40.91
C SER A 12 24.82 -1.94 -41.66
N GLU A 13 25.51 -1.10 -42.43
CA GLU A 13 24.93 0.01 -43.22
C GLU A 13 23.78 -0.45 -44.15
N TYR A 14 23.81 -1.70 -44.60
CA TYR A 14 22.73 -2.34 -45.37
C TYR A 14 21.49 -2.66 -44.52
N GLU A 15 21.70 -3.14 -43.30
CA GLU A 15 20.62 -3.47 -42.36
C GLU A 15 19.90 -2.21 -41.88
N ASP A 16 20.61 -1.08 -41.73
CA ASP A 16 19.99 0.22 -41.40
C ASP A 16 19.04 0.72 -42.50
N ILE A 17 19.43 0.58 -43.76
CA ILE A 17 18.60 0.99 -44.91
C ILE A 17 17.36 0.08 -45.02
N LEU A 18 17.52 -1.22 -44.80
CA LEU A 18 16.42 -2.18 -44.79
C LEU A 18 15.45 -1.89 -43.64
N MET A 19 15.97 -1.64 -42.43
CA MET A 19 15.16 -1.34 -41.26
C MET A 19 14.38 -0.02 -41.40
N LYS A 20 14.97 1.03 -41.96
CA LYS A 20 14.24 2.28 -42.25
C LYS A 20 13.04 2.07 -43.19
N LYS A 21 13.19 1.21 -44.20
CA LYS A 21 12.10 0.87 -45.14
C LYS A 21 10.99 0.04 -44.48
N ILE A 22 11.35 -0.88 -43.58
CA ILE A 22 10.40 -1.71 -42.82
C ILE A 22 9.62 -0.83 -41.83
N ILE A 23 10.32 0.03 -41.08
CA ILE A 23 9.70 0.92 -40.07
C ILE A 23 8.74 1.93 -40.71
N GLN A 24 9.04 2.45 -41.91
CA GLN A 24 8.14 3.37 -42.63
C GLN A 24 6.84 2.72 -43.12
N LYS A 25 6.84 1.40 -43.36
CA LYS A 25 5.67 0.66 -43.85
C LYS A 25 4.80 0.10 -42.73
N HIS A 26 5.35 -0.13 -41.55
CA HIS A 26 4.59 -0.71 -40.43
C HIS A 26 4.05 0.36 -39.48
N ALA A 27 2.76 0.68 -39.64
CA ALA A 27 1.98 1.46 -38.69
C ALA A 27 1.02 0.52 -37.95
N PRO A 28 1.34 0.06 -36.72
CA PRO A 28 0.44 -0.80 -35.97
C PRO A 28 -0.87 -0.06 -35.66
N GLU A 29 -2.02 -0.71 -35.91
CA GLU A 29 -3.32 -0.22 -35.46
C GLU A 29 -3.46 -0.47 -33.95
N ASP A 30 -4.28 0.34 -33.26
CA ASP A 30 -4.40 0.32 -31.80
C ASP A 30 -5.18 -0.88 -31.23
N HIS A 31 -5.27 -1.98 -31.99
CA HIS A 31 -5.99 -3.18 -31.59
C HIS A 31 -5.19 -3.93 -30.51
N GLN A 32 -5.59 -3.74 -29.25
CA GLN A 32 -5.01 -4.37 -28.07
C GLN A 32 -5.48 -5.83 -27.93
N VAL A 33 -4.73 -6.77 -28.49
CA VAL A 33 -4.85 -8.19 -28.12
C VAL A 33 -3.77 -8.50 -27.10
N ASP A 34 -4.16 -8.98 -25.91
CA ASP A 34 -3.20 -9.43 -24.90
C ASP A 34 -2.51 -10.72 -25.38
N SER A 35 -1.28 -10.56 -25.88
CA SER A 35 -0.46 -11.63 -26.43
C SER A 35 0.43 -12.33 -25.41
N ALA A 36 0.48 -11.89 -24.14
CA ALA A 36 1.28 -12.53 -23.10
C ALA A 36 0.88 -14.00 -22.86
N PRO A 37 -0.43 -14.36 -22.76
CA PRO A 37 -0.85 -15.77 -22.60
C PRO A 37 -0.40 -16.69 -23.75
N LEU A 38 -0.28 -16.15 -24.97
CA LEU A 38 0.19 -16.89 -26.13
C LEU A 38 1.70 -17.16 -26.06
N LEU A 39 2.47 -16.22 -25.52
CA LEU A 39 3.90 -16.40 -25.30
C LEU A 39 4.17 -17.41 -24.17
N ASP A 40 3.40 -17.38 -23.08
CA ASP A 40 3.50 -18.36 -21.99
C ASP A 40 3.28 -19.79 -22.51
N LEU A 41 2.20 -20.00 -23.29
CA LEU A 41 1.93 -21.28 -23.94
C LEU A 41 3.08 -21.73 -24.87
N THR A 42 3.69 -20.78 -25.56
CA THR A 42 4.83 -21.03 -26.45
C THR A 42 6.07 -21.48 -25.68
N GLU A 43 6.36 -20.83 -24.55
CA GLU A 43 7.46 -21.19 -23.65
C GLU A 43 7.23 -22.57 -23.03
N ASP A 44 6.01 -22.90 -22.62
CA ASP A 44 5.63 -24.23 -22.13
C ASP A 44 5.87 -25.33 -23.17
N ILE A 45 5.52 -25.08 -24.44
CA ILE A 45 5.79 -26.02 -25.54
C ILE A 45 7.31 -26.22 -25.68
N PHE A 46 8.11 -25.16 -25.70
CA PHE A 46 9.57 -25.26 -25.80
C PHE A 46 10.20 -25.95 -24.59
N HIS A 47 9.68 -25.73 -23.38
CA HIS A 47 10.14 -26.39 -22.17
C HIS A 47 9.85 -27.90 -22.19
N ASN A 48 8.66 -28.31 -22.63
CA ASN A 48 8.29 -29.73 -22.72
C ASN A 48 9.10 -30.49 -23.80
N ILE A 49 9.51 -29.79 -24.86
CA ILE A 49 10.45 -30.34 -25.86
C ILE A 49 11.83 -30.65 -25.23
N LYS A 50 12.28 -29.83 -24.25
CA LYS A 50 13.57 -29.97 -23.53
C LYS A 50 13.61 -31.18 -22.60
N MET A 51 12.51 -31.52 -21.93
CA MET A 51 12.46 -32.58 -20.91
C MET A 51 12.59 -34.00 -21.48
N SER A 52 12.21 -34.21 -22.73
CA SER A 52 12.12 -35.54 -23.35
C SER A 52 13.47 -36.18 -23.72
N SER A 53 14.62 -35.55 -23.45
CA SER A 53 15.93 -36.20 -23.61
C SER A 53 16.24 -37.22 -22.51
N VAL A 54 15.37 -37.37 -21.51
CA VAL A 54 15.54 -38.33 -20.41
C VAL A 54 14.49 -39.44 -20.54
N LEU A 55 14.78 -40.44 -21.38
CA LEU A 55 14.19 -41.76 -21.21
C LEU A 55 14.85 -42.42 -19.99
N THR A 56 14.46 -42.01 -18.78
CA THR A 56 14.60 -42.85 -17.59
C THR A 56 13.20 -43.12 -17.07
N THR A 57 12.79 -44.36 -17.26
CA THR A 57 11.81 -45.13 -16.50
C THR A 57 11.21 -44.44 -15.28
N GLY A 58 9.89 -44.26 -15.30
CA GLY A 58 9.01 -44.28 -14.13
C GLY A 58 9.17 -43.13 -13.14
N SER A 59 8.31 -42.11 -13.26
CA SER A 59 7.89 -41.31 -12.11
C SER A 59 6.50 -40.74 -12.35
N SER A 60 5.58 -41.10 -11.46
CA SER A 60 4.19 -40.67 -11.43
C SER A 60 4.06 -39.15 -11.42
N CYS A 61 3.23 -38.60 -12.31
CA CYS A 61 2.72 -37.24 -12.15
C CYS A 61 1.92 -37.19 -10.83
N LYS A 62 2.49 -36.57 -9.80
CA LYS A 62 1.74 -36.15 -8.62
C LYS A 62 1.02 -34.86 -8.97
N GLU A 63 -0.28 -34.97 -9.20
CA GLU A 63 -1.19 -33.82 -9.12
C GLU A 63 -1.30 -33.43 -7.64
N ALA A 64 -0.94 -32.18 -7.32
CA ALA A 64 -1.29 -31.55 -6.07
C ALA A 64 -1.68 -30.10 -6.32
N VAL A 65 -2.99 -29.84 -6.14
CA VAL A 65 -3.62 -28.61 -5.63
C VAL A 65 -3.21 -27.29 -6.28
N GLN A 66 -3.96 -26.88 -7.33
CA GLN A 66 -4.19 -25.49 -7.73
C GLN A 66 -5.26 -25.45 -8.86
N GLU A 67 -6.52 -25.75 -8.54
CA GLU A 67 -7.61 -25.77 -9.54
C GLU A 67 -8.11 -24.37 -9.92
N ASP A 68 -8.05 -23.40 -9.00
CA ASP A 68 -8.75 -22.11 -9.18
C ASP A 68 -7.93 -21.03 -9.93
N SER A 69 -6.60 -21.09 -9.86
CA SER A 69 -5.71 -20.23 -10.66
C SER A 69 -5.52 -20.75 -12.09
N ARG A 70 -5.42 -22.09 -12.25
CA ARG A 70 -5.30 -22.75 -13.56
C ARG A 70 -6.55 -22.58 -14.40
N SER A 71 -7.75 -22.61 -13.81
CA SER A 71 -9.01 -22.42 -14.55
C SER A 71 -9.10 -21.03 -15.21
N LYS A 72 -8.73 -19.97 -14.48
CA LYS A 72 -8.69 -18.58 -15.00
C LYS A 72 -7.60 -18.38 -16.05
N GLN A 73 -6.40 -18.92 -15.82
CA GLN A 73 -5.31 -18.87 -16.79
C GLN A 73 -5.68 -19.63 -18.08
N ASN A 74 -6.27 -20.82 -17.97
CA ASN A 74 -6.75 -21.61 -19.10
C ASN A 74 -7.86 -20.90 -19.88
N ALA A 75 -8.78 -20.20 -19.20
CA ALA A 75 -9.81 -19.40 -19.85
C ALA A 75 -9.22 -18.21 -20.64
N LYS A 76 -8.22 -17.52 -20.09
CA LYS A 76 -7.52 -16.42 -20.75
C LYS A 76 -6.74 -16.92 -21.98
N ILE A 77 -6.00 -18.02 -21.85
CA ILE A 77 -5.30 -18.68 -22.97
C ILE A 77 -6.29 -19.08 -24.07
N LEU A 78 -7.42 -19.68 -23.71
CA LEU A 78 -8.43 -20.12 -24.69
C LEU A 78 -9.03 -18.93 -25.46
N SER A 79 -9.23 -17.79 -24.80
CA SER A 79 -9.71 -16.56 -25.45
C SER A 79 -8.70 -15.99 -26.45
N THR A 80 -7.42 -15.87 -26.08
CA THR A 80 -6.35 -15.39 -26.96
C THR A 80 -6.11 -16.34 -28.13
N VAL A 81 -6.13 -17.65 -27.91
CA VAL A 81 -5.99 -18.66 -28.97
C VAL A 81 -7.20 -18.65 -29.92
N LYS A 82 -8.41 -18.38 -29.43
CA LYS A 82 -9.59 -18.21 -30.28
C LYS A 82 -9.46 -17.01 -31.22
N GLU A 83 -8.83 -15.94 -30.76
CA GLU A 83 -8.65 -14.70 -31.52
C GLU A 83 -7.46 -14.78 -32.50
N LEU A 84 -6.31 -15.31 -32.07
CA LEU A 84 -5.07 -15.33 -32.86
C LEU A 84 -4.76 -16.68 -33.53
N GLY A 85 -5.47 -17.76 -33.19
CA GLY A 85 -5.12 -19.13 -33.58
C GLY A 85 -5.10 -19.38 -35.10
N MET A 86 -6.04 -18.78 -35.83
CA MET A 86 -6.05 -18.85 -37.30
C MET A 86 -4.85 -18.11 -37.90
N THR A 87 -4.48 -16.94 -37.35
CA THR A 87 -3.29 -16.18 -37.76
C THR A 87 -2.02 -16.99 -37.47
N VAL A 88 -1.90 -17.61 -36.29
CA VAL A 88 -0.78 -18.49 -35.94
C VAL A 88 -0.67 -19.68 -36.90
N HIS A 89 -1.80 -20.30 -37.27
CA HIS A 89 -1.80 -21.39 -38.23
C HIS A 89 -1.35 -20.93 -39.63
N HIS A 90 -1.88 -19.80 -40.10
CA HIS A 90 -1.49 -19.20 -41.37
C HIS A 90 0.01 -18.86 -41.39
N MET A 91 0.54 -18.23 -40.33
CA MET A 91 1.97 -17.92 -40.20
C MET A 91 2.84 -19.19 -40.20
N SER A 92 2.40 -20.25 -39.53
CA SER A 92 3.10 -21.54 -39.56
C SER A 92 3.20 -22.09 -40.97
N CYS A 93 2.12 -22.02 -41.76
CA CYS A 93 2.12 -22.44 -43.16
C CYS A 93 3.04 -21.57 -44.03
N GLU A 94 2.95 -20.24 -43.93
CA GLU A 94 3.76 -19.30 -44.70
C GLU A 94 5.26 -19.47 -44.44
N MET A 95 5.67 -19.56 -43.17
CA MET A 95 7.06 -19.78 -42.78
C MET A 95 7.62 -21.11 -43.31
N LEU A 96 6.77 -22.15 -43.41
CA LEU A 96 7.16 -23.46 -43.93
C LEU A 96 7.18 -23.51 -45.47
N GLN A 97 6.21 -22.90 -46.15
CA GLN A 97 6.10 -22.93 -47.62
C GLN A 97 7.27 -22.21 -48.29
N HIS A 98 7.63 -21.01 -47.81
CA HIS A 98 8.75 -20.24 -48.36
C HIS A 98 10.13 -20.85 -48.04
N SER A 99 10.21 -21.72 -47.03
CA SER A 99 11.45 -22.42 -46.71
C SER A 99 11.84 -23.52 -47.71
N ALA A 100 10.90 -23.97 -48.55
CA ALA A 100 11.12 -25.01 -49.55
C ALA A 100 11.56 -24.46 -50.93
N ALA A 101 11.51 -23.13 -51.12
CA ALA A 101 11.62 -22.49 -52.44
C ALA A 101 12.99 -21.84 -52.76
N ASP A 102 14.06 -22.13 -52.00
CA ASP A 102 15.41 -21.53 -52.17
C ASP A 102 15.44 -19.97 -52.19
N GLN A 103 14.43 -19.32 -51.61
CA GLN A 103 14.38 -17.85 -51.52
C GLN A 103 15.30 -17.31 -50.41
N PRO A 104 15.86 -16.09 -50.56
CA PRO A 104 16.64 -15.44 -49.50
C PRO A 104 15.80 -15.25 -48.23
N SER A 105 16.38 -15.52 -47.05
CA SER A 105 15.68 -15.43 -45.75
C SER A 105 15.03 -14.07 -45.48
N ASP A 106 15.57 -13.00 -46.08
CA ASP A 106 15.06 -11.63 -45.97
C ASP A 106 13.73 -11.43 -46.71
N ALA A 107 13.50 -12.13 -47.83
CA ALA A 107 12.25 -12.04 -48.59
C ALA A 107 11.09 -12.64 -47.80
N THR A 108 11.29 -13.82 -47.22
CA THR A 108 10.30 -14.49 -46.36
C THR A 108 10.05 -13.72 -45.07
N THR A 109 11.09 -13.12 -44.48
CA THR A 109 10.95 -12.27 -43.28
C THR A 109 10.07 -11.05 -43.57
N ASN A 110 10.24 -10.42 -44.73
CA ASN A 110 9.40 -9.29 -45.14
C ASN A 110 7.95 -9.71 -45.41
N ALA A 111 7.72 -10.86 -46.05
CA ALA A 111 6.36 -11.37 -46.28
C ALA A 111 5.62 -11.64 -44.96
N VAL A 112 6.29 -12.25 -43.97
CA VAL A 112 5.74 -12.45 -42.62
C VAL A 112 5.40 -11.12 -41.95
N LEU A 113 6.28 -10.11 -42.09
CA LEU A 113 6.05 -8.78 -41.53
C LEU A 113 4.87 -8.06 -42.18
N GLU A 114 4.71 -8.16 -43.51
CA GLU A 114 3.57 -7.59 -44.26
C GLU A 114 2.24 -8.24 -43.83
N LEU A 115 2.21 -9.56 -43.63
CA LEU A 115 1.00 -10.24 -43.16
C LEU A 115 0.59 -9.85 -41.73
N LEU A 116 1.54 -9.42 -40.92
CA LEU A 116 1.29 -9.01 -39.55
C LEU A 116 1.25 -7.49 -39.37
N GLU A 117 1.20 -6.71 -40.47
CA GLU A 117 1.39 -5.25 -40.47
C GLU A 117 0.61 -4.53 -39.37
N LYS A 118 -0.66 -4.89 -39.20
CA LYS A 118 -1.63 -4.26 -38.28
C LYS A 118 -1.37 -4.53 -36.80
N HIS A 119 -0.58 -5.53 -36.45
CA HIS A 119 -0.32 -5.91 -35.07
C HIS A 119 0.84 -5.11 -34.44
N ARG A 120 0.77 -4.92 -33.11
CA ARG A 120 1.91 -4.40 -32.31
C ARG A 120 3.12 -5.32 -32.40
N TRP A 121 4.32 -4.81 -32.12
CA TRP A 121 5.55 -5.60 -32.28
C TRP A 121 5.60 -6.76 -31.29
N SER A 122 5.16 -6.59 -30.05
CA SER A 122 5.07 -7.72 -29.11
C SER A 122 4.13 -8.83 -29.62
N THR A 123 2.98 -8.46 -30.19
CA THR A 123 2.01 -9.41 -30.74
C THR A 123 2.55 -10.11 -31.99
N LYS A 124 3.25 -9.38 -32.89
CA LYS A 124 3.95 -9.97 -34.04
C LYS A 124 4.90 -11.07 -33.59
N LEU A 125 5.71 -10.80 -32.58
CA LEU A 125 6.67 -11.75 -32.03
C LEU A 125 6.00 -12.96 -31.39
N ALA A 126 4.95 -12.74 -30.59
CA ALA A 126 4.20 -13.83 -29.97
C ALA A 126 3.56 -14.76 -31.02
N ILE A 127 2.95 -14.21 -32.07
CA ILE A 127 2.35 -15.00 -33.17
C ILE A 127 3.43 -15.81 -33.90
N VAL A 128 4.56 -15.19 -34.26
CA VAL A 128 5.65 -15.86 -34.99
C VAL A 128 6.29 -16.96 -34.15
N LEU A 129 6.53 -16.72 -32.86
CA LEU A 129 7.07 -17.74 -31.96
C LEU A 129 6.06 -18.87 -31.72
N ALA A 130 4.76 -18.58 -31.58
CA ALA A 130 3.72 -19.60 -31.47
C ALA A 130 3.59 -20.44 -32.73
N ALA A 131 3.73 -19.84 -33.92
CA ALA A 131 3.73 -20.54 -35.20
C ALA A 131 4.93 -21.49 -35.32
N LEU A 132 6.11 -21.02 -34.90
CA LEU A 132 7.31 -21.84 -34.82
C LEU A 132 7.15 -22.98 -33.79
N ALA A 133 6.61 -22.69 -32.61
CA ALA A 133 6.34 -23.66 -31.56
C ALA A 133 5.35 -24.73 -31.98
N SER A 134 4.26 -24.36 -32.67
CA SER A 134 3.32 -25.33 -33.23
C SER A 134 3.99 -26.25 -34.26
N SER A 135 4.86 -25.71 -35.10
CA SER A 135 5.52 -26.47 -36.16
C SER A 135 6.55 -27.44 -35.57
N TYR A 136 7.38 -26.93 -34.65
CA TYR A 136 8.42 -27.68 -33.99
C TYR A 136 7.86 -28.71 -32.99
N GLY A 137 6.85 -28.33 -32.22
CA GLY A 137 6.16 -29.22 -31.28
C GLY A 137 5.49 -30.40 -31.96
N LYS A 138 4.80 -30.19 -33.10
CA LYS A 138 4.22 -31.28 -33.91
C LYS A 138 5.29 -32.25 -34.40
N TYR A 139 6.44 -31.74 -34.85
CA TYR A 139 7.55 -32.59 -35.29
C TYR A 139 8.13 -33.41 -34.14
N TRP A 140 8.39 -32.78 -32.98
CA TRP A 140 8.99 -33.44 -31.83
C TRP A 140 8.05 -34.45 -31.17
N LEU A 141 6.76 -34.15 -31.08
CA LEU A 141 5.76 -35.08 -30.55
C LEU A 141 5.67 -36.37 -31.39
N ILE A 142 5.70 -36.25 -32.72
CA ILE A 142 5.75 -37.42 -33.63
C ILE A 142 7.05 -38.19 -33.41
N ALA A 143 8.19 -37.50 -33.29
CA ALA A 143 9.50 -38.13 -33.06
C ALA A 143 9.58 -38.88 -31.72
N GLN A 144 8.96 -38.37 -30.67
CA GLN A 144 8.91 -39.01 -29.35
C GLN A 144 8.03 -40.27 -29.34
N LEU A 145 6.86 -40.17 -29.97
CA LEU A 145 5.84 -41.22 -29.91
C LEU A 145 5.96 -42.26 -31.03
N CYS A 146 6.86 -42.09 -32.00
CA CYS A 146 6.96 -42.99 -33.15
C CYS A 146 7.26 -44.45 -32.79
N LEU A 147 7.88 -44.71 -31.63
CA LEU A 147 8.20 -46.06 -31.16
C LEU A 147 7.08 -46.70 -30.33
N THR A 148 6.14 -45.92 -29.80
CA THR A 148 5.12 -46.37 -28.85
C THR A 148 3.69 -46.23 -29.38
N ASN A 149 3.46 -45.39 -30.38
CA ASN A 149 2.14 -45.07 -30.92
C ASN A 149 2.07 -45.36 -32.44
N PRO A 150 1.17 -46.25 -32.90
CA PRO A 150 1.08 -46.66 -34.32
C PRO A 150 0.64 -45.53 -35.26
N LEU A 151 -0.14 -44.54 -34.79
CA LEU A 151 -0.48 -43.35 -35.56
C LEU A 151 0.75 -42.45 -35.74
N ALA A 152 1.52 -42.23 -34.67
CA ALA A 152 2.77 -41.47 -34.74
C ALA A 152 3.79 -42.15 -35.65
N PHE A 153 3.90 -43.48 -35.61
CA PHE A 153 4.73 -44.26 -36.53
C PHE A 153 4.31 -44.05 -37.99
N SER A 154 3.01 -44.15 -38.30
CA SER A 154 2.49 -43.96 -39.66
C SER A 154 2.75 -42.54 -40.18
N LEU A 155 2.53 -41.52 -39.34
CA LEU A 155 2.84 -40.13 -39.67
C LEU A 155 4.35 -39.89 -39.85
N ALA A 156 5.19 -40.51 -39.01
CA ALA A 156 6.65 -40.45 -39.12
C ALA A 156 7.14 -41.11 -40.42
N ALA A 157 6.56 -42.25 -40.81
CA ALA A 157 6.88 -42.96 -42.05
C ALA A 157 6.52 -42.14 -43.29
N ILE A 158 5.34 -41.52 -43.32
CA ILE A 158 4.91 -40.61 -44.41
C ILE A 158 5.86 -39.39 -44.50
N LYS A 159 6.26 -38.84 -43.35
CA LYS A 159 7.22 -37.74 -43.27
C LYS A 159 8.67 -38.15 -43.51
N GLY A 160 8.96 -39.43 -43.78
CA GLY A 160 10.30 -39.91 -44.11
C GLY A 160 11.27 -40.06 -42.93
N MET A 161 10.79 -40.16 -41.69
CA MET A 161 11.58 -40.20 -40.45
C MET A 161 12.10 -41.62 -40.10
N SER A 162 12.70 -42.34 -41.06
CA SER A 162 12.76 -43.83 -41.04
C SER A 162 14.02 -44.50 -40.46
N ASP A 163 14.84 -43.87 -39.59
CA ASP A 163 16.00 -44.55 -38.97
C ASP A 163 16.32 -44.01 -37.54
N SER A 164 15.78 -44.65 -36.50
CA SER A 164 15.74 -44.12 -35.11
C SER A 164 17.10 -44.01 -34.40
N THR A 165 18.12 -44.78 -34.77
CA THR A 165 19.42 -44.82 -34.06
C THR A 165 20.45 -43.80 -34.58
N LYS A 166 20.39 -43.44 -35.86
CA LYS A 166 21.21 -42.34 -36.45
C LYS A 166 20.57 -40.96 -36.24
N PHE A 167 19.25 -40.95 -36.02
CA PHE A 167 18.45 -39.77 -35.70
C PHE A 167 18.90 -39.07 -34.40
N THR A 168 19.23 -39.84 -33.37
CA THR A 168 19.54 -39.32 -32.01
C THR A 168 20.86 -38.54 -31.93
N ILE A 169 21.88 -38.90 -32.70
CA ILE A 169 23.23 -38.30 -32.62
C ILE A 169 23.37 -37.05 -33.49
N MET A 170 22.82 -37.06 -34.72
CA MET A 170 22.88 -35.91 -35.65
C MET A 170 22.00 -34.74 -35.18
N LEU A 171 20.92 -35.02 -34.47
CA LEU A 171 20.08 -33.99 -33.86
C LEU A 171 20.80 -33.23 -32.74
N ASN A 172 21.78 -33.80 -32.04
CA ASN A 172 22.21 -33.29 -30.74
C ASN A 172 22.88 -31.89 -30.79
N HIS A 173 23.63 -31.58 -31.87
CA HIS A 173 24.28 -30.26 -32.00
C HIS A 173 23.37 -29.19 -32.62
N ARG A 174 22.57 -29.56 -33.64
CA ARG A 174 21.59 -28.66 -34.28
C ARG A 174 20.40 -28.37 -33.37
N SER A 175 19.92 -29.36 -32.63
CA SER A 175 18.85 -29.19 -31.64
C SER A 175 19.30 -28.33 -30.46
N LYS A 176 20.57 -28.41 -30.05
CA LYS A 176 21.12 -27.54 -29.00
C LYS A 176 21.17 -26.08 -29.45
N ALA A 177 21.62 -25.81 -30.67
CA ALA A 177 21.60 -24.45 -31.24
C ALA A 177 20.17 -23.91 -31.37
N LEU A 178 19.24 -24.70 -31.91
CA LEU A 178 17.81 -24.35 -31.99
C LEU A 178 17.23 -24.05 -30.61
N ARG A 179 17.49 -24.88 -29.59
CA ARG A 179 16.99 -24.66 -28.23
C ARG A 179 17.49 -23.35 -27.64
N TYR A 180 18.79 -23.07 -27.71
CA TYR A 180 19.31 -21.80 -27.20
C TYR A 180 18.76 -20.60 -27.96
N LEU A 181 18.58 -20.72 -29.27
CA LEU A 181 17.98 -19.66 -30.07
C LEU A 181 16.54 -19.40 -29.66
N LEU A 182 15.73 -20.44 -29.48
CA LEU A 182 14.34 -20.34 -28.99
C LEU A 182 14.29 -19.69 -27.60
N GLU A 183 15.10 -20.14 -26.65
CA GLU A 183 15.18 -19.57 -25.29
C GLU A 183 15.49 -18.07 -25.36
N LYS A 184 16.49 -17.66 -26.16
CA LYS A 184 16.87 -16.25 -26.30
C LYS A 184 15.84 -15.41 -27.04
N MET A 185 15.17 -15.95 -28.06
CA MET A 185 14.09 -15.24 -28.75
C MET A 185 12.89 -14.97 -27.83
N VAL A 186 12.56 -15.91 -26.94
CA VAL A 186 11.55 -15.69 -25.90
C VAL A 186 12.00 -14.59 -24.94
N SER A 187 13.26 -14.59 -24.49
CA SER A 187 13.78 -13.53 -23.61
C SER A 187 13.70 -12.14 -24.26
N VAL A 188 14.07 -12.01 -25.54
CA VAL A 188 13.93 -10.74 -26.27
C VAL A 188 12.46 -10.32 -26.37
N THR A 189 11.56 -11.26 -26.65
CA THR A 189 10.12 -10.98 -26.78
C THR A 189 9.51 -10.49 -25.47
N LYS A 190 9.92 -11.07 -24.32
CA LYS A 190 9.53 -10.59 -22.99
C LYS A 190 9.97 -9.16 -22.74
N CYS A 191 11.22 -8.82 -23.08
CA CYS A 191 11.73 -7.44 -22.96
C CYS A 191 10.94 -6.45 -23.85
N VAL A 192 10.57 -6.85 -25.06
CA VAL A 192 9.71 -6.02 -25.95
C VAL A 192 8.31 -5.83 -25.37
N MET A 193 7.72 -6.89 -24.80
CA MET A 193 6.42 -6.81 -24.12
C MET A 193 6.46 -5.85 -22.92
N GLU A 194 7.48 -5.96 -22.06
CA GLU A 194 7.66 -5.07 -20.91
C GLU A 194 7.73 -3.59 -21.32
N PHE A 195 8.41 -3.28 -22.43
CA PHE A 195 8.44 -1.92 -22.97
C PHE A 195 7.08 -1.48 -23.55
N GLU A 196 6.37 -2.32 -24.29
CA GLU A 196 5.09 -1.92 -24.88
C GLU A 196 3.96 -1.75 -23.85
N ILE A 197 4.12 -2.33 -22.66
CA ILE A 197 3.24 -2.09 -21.51
C ILE A 197 3.49 -0.69 -20.92
N LEU A 198 4.58 -0.01 -21.30
CA LEU A 198 4.89 1.30 -20.76
C LEU A 198 3.82 2.34 -21.13
N PRO A 199 3.28 3.03 -20.12
CA PRO A 199 2.30 4.12 -20.21
C PRO A 199 2.65 5.24 -21.18
N LEU A 200 1.61 5.79 -21.83
CA LEU A 200 1.74 6.87 -22.82
C LEU A 200 2.38 8.15 -22.23
N GLN A 201 2.24 8.42 -20.93
CA GLN A 201 2.87 9.60 -20.34
C GLN A 201 4.39 9.54 -20.31
N TYR A 202 5.00 8.35 -20.35
CA TYR A 202 6.45 8.24 -20.52
C TYR A 202 6.91 8.79 -21.88
N VAL A 203 6.04 8.77 -22.91
CA VAL A 203 6.29 9.39 -24.22
C VAL A 203 6.46 10.90 -24.07
N THR A 204 5.66 11.52 -23.19
CA THR A 204 5.68 12.98 -22.97
C THR A 204 6.86 13.45 -22.13
N LEU A 205 7.40 12.58 -21.27
CA LEU A 205 8.53 12.89 -20.39
C LEU A 205 9.88 12.88 -21.13
N ASP A 206 10.06 12.01 -22.13
CA ASP A 206 11.27 11.93 -22.94
C ASP A 206 11.00 11.34 -24.34
N TYR A 207 10.56 12.21 -25.25
CA TYR A 207 10.25 11.80 -26.63
C TYR A 207 11.48 11.20 -27.34
N ASP A 208 12.66 11.81 -27.18
CA ASP A 208 13.87 11.40 -27.89
C ASP A 208 14.38 10.05 -27.37
N ALA A 209 14.44 9.86 -26.04
CA ALA A 209 14.83 8.58 -25.46
C ALA A 209 13.85 7.47 -25.85
N MET A 210 12.55 7.78 -25.89
CA MET A 210 11.54 6.83 -26.32
C MET A 210 11.65 6.47 -27.80
N ALA A 211 11.89 7.46 -28.68
CA ALA A 211 12.07 7.22 -30.11
C ALA A 211 13.32 6.34 -30.38
N MET A 212 14.41 6.58 -29.63
CA MET A 212 15.60 5.74 -29.68
C MET A 212 15.30 4.31 -29.21
N MET A 213 14.61 4.13 -28.08
CA MET A 213 14.29 2.80 -27.56
C MET A 213 13.34 2.03 -28.49
N LYS A 214 12.33 2.71 -29.05
CA LYS A 214 11.42 2.14 -30.05
C LYS A 214 12.18 1.63 -31.28
N THR A 215 13.21 2.36 -31.73
CA THR A 215 14.08 1.92 -32.82
C THR A 215 14.83 0.64 -32.47
N GLN A 216 15.40 0.54 -31.26
CA GLN A 216 16.08 -0.66 -30.78
C GLN A 216 15.14 -1.88 -30.72
N ILE A 217 13.89 -1.66 -30.31
CA ILE A 217 12.86 -2.70 -30.24
C ILE A 217 12.48 -3.18 -31.63
N HIS A 218 12.29 -2.29 -32.60
CA HIS A 218 12.00 -2.68 -33.97
C HIS A 218 13.13 -3.55 -34.56
N ILE A 219 14.39 -3.17 -34.29
CA ILE A 219 15.57 -3.94 -34.71
C ILE A 219 15.58 -5.32 -34.05
N ALA A 220 15.40 -5.39 -32.73
CA ALA A 220 15.37 -6.65 -32.01
C ALA A 220 14.25 -7.56 -32.51
N SER A 221 13.07 -6.99 -32.77
CA SER A 221 11.90 -7.70 -33.27
C SER A 221 12.13 -8.29 -34.65
N TYR A 222 12.71 -7.52 -35.58
CA TYR A 222 13.10 -8.02 -36.90
C TYR A 222 14.01 -9.24 -36.79
N TRP A 223 15.04 -9.18 -35.94
CA TRP A 223 15.98 -10.28 -35.76
C TRP A 223 15.35 -11.53 -35.16
N VAL A 224 14.38 -11.39 -34.25
CA VAL A 224 13.61 -12.53 -33.73
C VAL A 224 12.76 -13.18 -34.83
N ILE A 225 12.09 -12.39 -35.67
CA ILE A 225 11.27 -12.91 -36.78
C ILE A 225 12.16 -13.62 -37.81
N ARG A 226 13.26 -12.98 -38.21
CA ARG A 226 14.24 -13.56 -39.13
C ARG A 226 14.82 -14.88 -38.59
N SER A 227 15.17 -14.88 -37.30
CA SER A 227 15.68 -16.09 -36.62
C SER A 227 14.62 -17.19 -36.57
N SER A 228 13.35 -16.83 -36.41
CA SER A 228 12.22 -17.77 -36.42
C SER A 228 11.99 -18.39 -37.80
N VAL A 229 12.08 -17.59 -38.87
CA VAL A 229 12.03 -18.07 -40.26
C VAL A 229 13.20 -19.02 -40.54
N ALA A 230 14.41 -18.67 -40.10
CA ALA A 230 15.57 -19.55 -40.22
C ALA A 230 15.36 -20.87 -39.47
N CYS A 231 14.83 -20.84 -38.24
CA CYS A 231 14.46 -22.05 -37.50
C CYS A 231 13.44 -22.91 -38.24
N ALA A 232 12.39 -22.31 -38.82
CA ALA A 232 11.39 -23.03 -39.61
C ALA A 232 12.02 -23.71 -40.83
N SER A 233 12.92 -23.03 -41.54
CA SER A 233 13.67 -23.62 -42.65
C SER A 233 14.55 -24.79 -42.23
N GLN A 234 15.22 -24.69 -41.08
CA GLN A 234 15.98 -25.81 -40.53
C GLN A 234 15.08 -26.99 -40.15
N ILE A 235 13.88 -26.75 -39.62
CA ILE A 235 12.90 -27.80 -39.33
C ILE A 235 12.42 -28.47 -40.63
N THR A 236 12.08 -27.70 -41.66
CA THR A 236 11.70 -28.25 -42.97
C THR A 236 12.83 -29.05 -43.60
N SER A 237 14.07 -28.56 -43.52
CA SER A 237 15.26 -29.27 -43.99
C SER A 237 15.49 -30.60 -43.24
N MET A 238 15.28 -30.61 -41.92
CA MET A 238 15.32 -31.84 -41.13
C MET A 238 14.24 -32.85 -41.54
N ILE A 239 13.05 -32.39 -41.96
CA ILE A 239 11.96 -33.23 -42.46
C ILE A 239 12.24 -33.74 -43.88
N ALA A 240 12.75 -32.88 -44.77
CA ALA A 240 12.95 -33.18 -46.19
C ALA A 240 14.20 -34.03 -46.48
N SER A 241 15.20 -33.99 -45.61
CA SER A 241 16.49 -34.68 -45.78
C SER A 241 16.35 -36.21 -45.68
N ARG A 242 16.08 -36.87 -46.80
CA ARG A 242 16.50 -38.26 -47.02
C ARG A 242 18.02 -38.29 -47.30
N PHE A 243 18.81 -38.63 -46.29
CA PHE A 243 20.19 -39.15 -46.43
C PHE A 243 21.33 -38.28 -47.03
N GLU A 244 21.35 -36.94 -46.90
CA GLU A 244 22.55 -36.16 -47.30
C GLU A 244 23.33 -35.51 -46.13
N ARG A 245 24.44 -36.14 -45.75
CA ARG A 245 25.41 -35.66 -44.73
C ARG A 245 26.11 -34.34 -45.12
N ALA A 246 26.11 -33.95 -46.40
CA ALA A 246 26.96 -32.89 -46.93
C ALA A 246 26.48 -31.45 -46.60
N LYS A 247 25.19 -31.25 -46.30
CA LYS A 247 24.63 -29.94 -45.86
C LYS A 247 24.60 -29.77 -44.32
N ALA A 248 25.25 -30.72 -43.61
CA ALA A 248 25.50 -30.86 -42.18
C ALA A 248 25.90 -29.57 -41.40
N MET A 249 27.10 -29.12 -41.73
CA MET A 249 27.89 -28.17 -40.95
C MET A 249 27.55 -26.69 -41.22
N PRO A 250 27.36 -26.22 -42.47
CA PRO A 250 27.04 -24.81 -42.75
C PRO A 250 25.75 -24.36 -42.03
N ALA A 251 24.71 -25.19 -42.07
CA ALA A 251 23.41 -24.90 -41.45
C ALA A 251 23.45 -24.87 -39.91
N ALA A 252 24.36 -25.63 -39.28
CA ALA A 252 24.54 -25.56 -37.83
C ALA A 252 25.30 -24.28 -37.42
N TRP A 253 26.27 -23.86 -38.23
CA TRP A 253 27.00 -22.61 -38.03
C TRP A 253 26.10 -21.37 -38.19
N GLU A 254 25.19 -21.38 -39.16
CA GLU A 254 24.18 -20.32 -39.31
C GLU A 254 23.32 -20.16 -38.05
N LEU A 255 22.80 -21.26 -37.50
CA LEU A 255 22.03 -21.21 -36.24
C LEU A 255 22.85 -20.69 -35.07
N TRP A 256 24.10 -21.13 -34.92
CA TRP A 256 24.98 -20.62 -33.86
C TRP A 256 25.32 -19.14 -34.02
N SER A 257 25.49 -18.66 -35.26
CA SER A 257 25.69 -17.24 -35.53
C SER A 257 24.48 -16.40 -35.12
N LEU A 258 23.26 -16.92 -35.36
CA LEU A 258 22.01 -16.29 -34.90
C LEU A 258 21.88 -16.33 -33.37
N VAL A 259 22.28 -17.42 -32.71
CA VAL A 259 22.33 -17.49 -31.23
C VAL A 259 23.21 -16.37 -30.68
N GLN A 260 24.41 -16.18 -31.23
CA GLN A 260 25.32 -15.11 -30.80
C GLN A 260 24.71 -13.72 -31.07
N LYS A 261 24.13 -13.50 -32.25
CA LYS A 261 23.51 -12.22 -32.62
C LYS A 261 22.31 -11.88 -31.73
N ILE A 262 21.39 -12.81 -31.49
CA ILE A 262 20.23 -12.61 -30.60
C ILE A 262 20.68 -12.44 -29.15
N THR A 263 21.70 -13.17 -28.70
CA THR A 263 22.25 -12.99 -27.35
C THR A 263 22.85 -11.59 -27.16
N TYR A 264 23.60 -11.10 -28.16
CA TYR A 264 24.14 -9.75 -28.16
C TYR A 264 23.04 -8.69 -28.18
N ILE A 265 22.01 -8.87 -29.02
CA ILE A 265 20.84 -7.98 -29.06
C ILE A 265 20.12 -7.97 -27.72
N TYR A 266 19.88 -9.13 -27.12
CA TYR A 266 19.24 -9.22 -25.80
C TYR A 266 20.03 -8.49 -24.72
N ALA A 267 21.34 -8.71 -24.65
CA ALA A 267 22.20 -8.03 -23.69
C ALA A 267 22.17 -6.51 -23.88
N GLY A 268 22.34 -6.03 -25.12
CA GLY A 268 22.29 -4.60 -25.43
C GLY A 268 20.92 -3.98 -25.17
N LEU A 269 19.84 -4.67 -25.53
CA LEU A 269 18.46 -4.21 -25.32
C LEU A 269 18.12 -4.13 -23.83
N SER A 270 18.45 -5.16 -23.06
CA SER A 270 18.20 -5.20 -21.61
C SER A 270 18.94 -4.06 -20.90
N THR A 271 20.23 -3.85 -21.18
CA THR A 271 20.99 -2.76 -20.55
C THR A 271 20.46 -1.39 -20.93
N LYS A 272 20.08 -1.17 -22.20
CA LYS A 272 19.47 0.08 -22.65
C LYS A 272 18.09 0.31 -22.02
N PHE A 273 17.30 -0.74 -21.87
CA PHE A 273 15.98 -0.69 -21.23
C PHE A 273 16.09 -0.35 -19.74
N ASP A 274 17.05 -0.94 -19.03
CA ASP A 274 17.31 -0.61 -17.62
C ASP A 274 17.74 0.86 -17.46
N ALA A 275 18.64 1.34 -18.30
CA ALA A 275 19.07 2.74 -18.30
C ALA A 275 17.91 3.69 -18.63
N PHE A 276 17.06 3.32 -19.58
CA PHE A 276 15.86 4.06 -19.95
C PHE A 276 14.86 4.16 -18.78
N ASN A 277 14.59 3.04 -18.10
CA ASN A 277 13.73 3.02 -16.91
C ASN A 277 14.30 3.89 -15.78
N GLN A 278 15.62 3.84 -15.53
CA GLN A 278 16.26 4.71 -14.53
C GLN A 278 16.14 6.20 -14.88
N GLN A 279 16.31 6.55 -16.15
CA GLN A 279 16.16 7.92 -16.63
C GLN A 279 14.73 8.42 -16.47
N ILE A 280 13.74 7.59 -16.83
CA ILE A 280 12.32 7.88 -16.64
C ILE A 280 11.99 8.10 -15.16
N GLU A 281 12.38 7.17 -14.30
CA GLU A 281 12.09 7.26 -12.86
C GLU A 281 12.75 8.53 -12.27
N SER A 282 13.96 8.88 -12.70
CA SER A 282 14.61 10.15 -12.32
C SER A 282 13.80 11.37 -12.77
N LYS A 283 13.22 11.37 -13.98
CA LYS A 283 12.34 12.45 -14.47
C LYS A 283 11.02 12.51 -13.71
N VAL A 284 10.42 11.36 -13.39
CA VAL A 284 9.21 11.29 -12.56
C VAL A 284 9.47 11.91 -11.20
N TYR A 285 10.59 11.57 -10.55
CA TYR A 285 10.98 12.16 -9.27
C TYR A 285 11.15 13.67 -9.36
N LEU A 286 11.84 14.18 -10.40
CA LEU A 286 11.97 15.62 -10.62
C LEU A 286 10.62 16.31 -10.87
N ARG A 287 9.71 15.66 -11.60
CA ARG A 287 8.35 16.16 -11.81
C ARG A 287 7.61 16.27 -10.48
N LEU A 288 7.64 15.22 -9.65
CA LEU A 288 6.99 15.20 -8.32
C LEU A 288 7.46 16.35 -7.41
N LEU A 289 8.74 16.75 -7.49
CA LEU A 289 9.26 17.87 -6.70
C LEU A 289 8.62 19.22 -7.03
N ASN A 290 8.21 19.43 -8.28
CA ASN A 290 7.62 20.70 -8.73
C ASN A 290 6.09 20.61 -8.83
N LEU A 291 5.54 19.40 -8.95
CA LEU A 291 4.14 19.12 -9.25
C LEU A 291 3.14 19.84 -8.33
N PHE A 292 3.45 19.97 -7.04
CA PHE A 292 2.53 20.56 -6.05
C PHE A 292 2.61 22.09 -5.97
N GLU A 293 3.61 22.70 -6.60
CA GLU A 293 3.79 24.16 -6.69
C GLU A 293 3.29 24.73 -8.03
N GLU A 294 3.06 23.87 -9.02
CA GLU A 294 2.53 24.23 -10.33
C GLU A 294 1.04 24.60 -10.27
N VAL A 295 0.61 25.46 -11.20
CA VAL A 295 -0.80 25.85 -11.33
C VAL A 295 -1.49 24.87 -12.27
N HIS A 296 -2.36 24.03 -11.72
CA HIS A 296 -3.15 23.09 -12.49
C HIS A 296 -4.58 23.58 -12.72
N VAL A 297 -5.20 23.11 -13.81
CA VAL A 297 -6.62 23.36 -14.08
C VAL A 297 -7.50 22.59 -13.10
N ASP A 298 -7.07 21.38 -12.75
CA ASP A 298 -7.72 20.45 -11.83
C ASP A 298 -6.67 19.50 -11.24
N ASN A 299 -7.08 18.70 -10.25
CA ASN A 299 -6.21 17.74 -9.57
C ASN A 299 -5.84 16.48 -10.40
N HIS A 300 -6.30 16.35 -11.65
CA HIS A 300 -6.14 15.11 -12.41
C HIS A 300 -4.68 14.79 -12.73
N ASP A 301 -3.88 15.77 -13.18
CA ASP A 301 -2.46 15.52 -13.53
C ASP A 301 -1.64 15.09 -12.31
N VAL A 302 -1.95 15.67 -11.14
CA VAL A 302 -1.32 15.32 -9.87
C VAL A 302 -1.66 13.87 -9.47
N LEU A 303 -2.95 13.53 -9.46
CA LEU A 303 -3.42 12.19 -9.10
C LEU A 303 -2.94 11.13 -10.10
N TYR A 304 -2.91 11.46 -11.39
CA TYR A 304 -2.39 10.58 -12.42
C TYR A 304 -0.89 10.32 -12.19
N THR A 305 -0.10 11.36 -11.95
CA THR A 305 1.35 11.22 -11.70
C THR A 305 1.64 10.41 -10.43
N LEU A 306 0.77 10.49 -9.41
CA LEU A 306 0.92 9.72 -8.18
C LEU A 306 0.51 8.24 -8.34
N PHE A 307 -0.60 7.95 -9.02
CA PHE A 307 -1.24 6.63 -8.97
C PHE A 307 -1.32 5.92 -10.31
N ALA A 308 -1.61 6.67 -11.38
CA ALA A 308 -1.95 6.10 -12.68
C ALA A 308 -0.78 6.01 -13.64
N LEU A 309 0.46 6.27 -13.15
CA LEU A 309 1.61 6.24 -14.03
C LEU A 309 1.73 4.92 -14.75
N LYS A 310 1.59 3.74 -14.09
CA LYS A 310 1.74 2.39 -14.69
C LYS A 310 0.44 1.60 -14.85
N ASP A 311 -0.70 2.18 -14.48
CA ASP A 311 -2.02 1.53 -14.52
C ASP A 311 -3.09 2.59 -14.81
N ASP A 312 -3.81 2.46 -15.92
CA ASP A 312 -4.88 3.40 -16.27
C ASP A 312 -6.08 3.33 -15.30
N PHE A 313 -6.22 2.21 -14.56
CA PHE A 313 -7.28 2.00 -13.57
C PHE A 313 -6.68 1.65 -12.20
N PRO A 314 -5.92 2.57 -11.59
CA PRO A 314 -5.11 2.26 -10.41
C PRO A 314 -5.94 2.13 -9.14
N LEU A 315 -7.20 2.62 -9.14
CA LEU A 315 -8.05 2.64 -7.95
C LEU A 315 -9.02 1.46 -7.95
N ARG A 316 -9.38 0.96 -6.77
CA ARG A 316 -10.45 0.00 -6.53
C ARG A 316 -11.53 0.72 -5.74
N ASP A 317 -12.74 0.76 -6.29
CA ASP A 317 -13.93 1.21 -5.57
C ASP A 317 -14.36 0.11 -4.59
N SER A 318 -14.45 0.45 -3.30
CA SER A 318 -14.87 -0.47 -2.25
C SER A 318 -16.35 -0.87 -2.36
N PHE A 319 -17.21 -0.02 -2.93
CA PHE A 319 -18.63 -0.34 -3.12
C PHE A 319 -18.83 -1.25 -4.32
N SER A 320 -18.32 -0.86 -5.49
CA SER A 320 -18.54 -1.65 -6.71
C SER A 320 -17.56 -2.81 -6.87
N GLN A 321 -16.46 -2.83 -6.10
CA GLN A 321 -15.37 -3.79 -6.22
C GLN A 321 -14.71 -3.80 -7.61
N LYS A 322 -14.82 -2.71 -8.36
CA LYS A 322 -14.27 -2.56 -9.71
C LYS A 322 -13.04 -1.67 -9.69
N LYS A 323 -12.15 -1.90 -10.63
CA LYS A 323 -11.04 -1.00 -10.93
C LYS A 323 -11.57 0.23 -11.67
N VAL A 324 -11.13 1.41 -11.25
CA VAL A 324 -11.54 2.71 -11.80
C VAL A 324 -10.32 3.62 -11.99
N GLY A 325 -10.43 4.55 -12.93
CA GLY A 325 -9.42 5.57 -13.20
C GLY A 325 -9.45 6.69 -12.16
N VAL A 326 -8.45 7.58 -12.21
CA VAL A 326 -8.37 8.74 -11.31
C VAL A 326 -9.42 9.82 -11.61
N ASP A 327 -10.10 9.74 -12.75
CA ASP A 327 -11.17 10.68 -13.16
C ASP A 327 -12.30 10.79 -12.13
N VAL A 328 -12.56 9.73 -11.35
CA VAL A 328 -13.62 9.72 -10.32
C VAL A 328 -13.33 10.70 -9.17
N LEU A 329 -12.07 11.11 -9.02
CA LEU A 329 -11.58 12.02 -7.98
C LEU A 329 -11.44 13.46 -8.49
N LYS A 330 -11.73 13.69 -9.78
CA LYS A 330 -11.54 14.98 -10.43
C LYS A 330 -12.36 16.08 -9.75
N ASN A 331 -11.74 17.24 -9.52
CA ASN A 331 -12.35 18.42 -8.88
C ASN A 331 -12.81 18.22 -7.42
N LYS A 332 -12.39 17.15 -6.75
CA LYS A 332 -12.68 16.90 -5.33
C LYS A 332 -11.45 17.15 -4.47
N VAL A 333 -11.65 17.44 -3.19
CA VAL A 333 -10.56 17.34 -2.21
C VAL A 333 -10.22 15.87 -2.03
N VAL A 334 -8.94 15.50 -2.12
CA VAL A 334 -8.50 14.10 -2.00
C VAL A 334 -7.60 13.95 -0.79
N ILE A 335 -7.95 13.02 0.10
CA ILE A 335 -7.15 12.65 1.25
C ILE A 335 -6.44 11.34 0.93
N ILE A 336 -5.13 11.38 0.81
CA ILE A 336 -4.29 10.20 0.59
C ILE A 336 -3.91 9.63 1.95
N PHE A 337 -4.53 8.51 2.32
CA PHE A 337 -4.21 7.77 3.53
C PHE A 337 -3.04 6.83 3.25
N ILE A 338 -1.87 7.15 3.81
CA ILE A 338 -0.64 6.40 3.60
C ILE A 338 -0.38 5.57 4.85
N SER A 339 -0.31 4.24 4.72
CA SER A 339 -0.04 3.36 5.85
C SER A 339 0.79 2.16 5.45
N ARG A 340 1.45 1.56 6.44
CA ARG A 340 1.98 0.21 6.29
C ARG A 340 0.87 -0.84 6.34
N MET A 341 1.18 -2.03 5.83
CA MET A 341 0.25 -3.15 5.70
C MET A 341 0.17 -4.04 6.95
N ASP A 342 1.15 -3.93 7.83
CA ASP A 342 1.48 -4.92 8.85
C ASP A 342 1.17 -4.50 10.29
N GLU A 343 0.86 -3.22 10.56
CA GLU A 343 1.08 -2.68 11.93
C GLU A 343 -0.09 -1.88 12.57
N TYR A 344 -1.19 -1.53 11.88
CA TYR A 344 -2.14 -0.53 12.44
C TYR A 344 -3.65 -0.76 12.20
N PRO A 345 -4.26 -1.89 12.63
CA PRO A 345 -5.70 -2.08 12.52
C PRO A 345 -6.49 -1.01 13.32
N GLU A 346 -5.99 -0.57 14.48
CA GLU A 346 -6.73 0.32 15.38
C GLU A 346 -6.80 1.76 14.86
N LYS A 347 -5.67 2.31 14.36
CA LYS A 347 -5.65 3.61 13.70
C LYS A 347 -6.53 3.61 12.45
N LEU A 348 -6.53 2.51 11.68
CA LEU A 348 -7.45 2.37 10.54
C LEU A 348 -8.92 2.37 10.99
N LEU A 349 -9.26 1.59 12.01
CA LEU A 349 -10.62 1.53 12.57
C LEU A 349 -11.08 2.91 13.08
N LEU A 350 -10.19 3.68 13.71
CA LEU A 350 -10.46 5.05 14.12
C LEU A 350 -10.88 5.93 12.93
N ILE A 351 -10.12 5.90 11.83
CA ILE A 351 -10.47 6.68 10.63
C ILE A 351 -11.76 6.16 9.98
N ILE A 352 -12.00 4.85 9.98
CA ILE A 352 -13.27 4.26 9.48
C ILE A 352 -14.45 4.73 10.32
N GLN A 353 -14.32 4.79 11.65
CA GLN A 353 -15.38 5.30 12.53
C GLN A 353 -15.64 6.78 12.25
N GLN A 354 -14.58 7.59 12.16
CA GLN A 354 -14.69 9.01 11.86
C GLN A 354 -15.28 9.28 10.47
N SER A 355 -15.05 8.40 9.48
CA SER A 355 -15.64 8.54 8.14
C SER A 355 -17.09 8.08 8.05
N ARG A 356 -17.53 7.14 8.90
CA ARG A 356 -18.94 6.67 8.94
C ARG A 356 -19.90 7.69 9.52
N ASN A 357 -19.42 8.60 10.38
CA ASN A 357 -20.21 9.68 10.96
C ASN A 357 -20.48 10.85 9.99
N LYS A 358 -20.21 10.65 8.68
CA LYS A 358 -20.67 11.56 7.62
C LYS A 358 -22.19 11.67 7.67
N SER A 359 -22.70 12.83 8.03
CA SER A 359 -24.12 13.14 7.96
C SER A 359 -24.61 12.94 6.52
N LEU A 360 -25.60 12.07 6.32
CA LEU A 360 -26.27 11.70 5.06
C LEU A 360 -26.98 12.88 4.34
N THR A 361 -26.61 14.13 4.60
CA THR A 361 -27.44 15.31 4.30
C THR A 361 -26.97 16.17 3.11
N THR A 362 -25.84 15.87 2.47
CA THR A 362 -25.39 16.60 1.26
C THR A 362 -25.16 15.67 0.08
N SER A 363 -25.85 15.95 -1.04
CA SER A 363 -25.94 15.11 -2.24
C SER A 363 -24.66 15.04 -3.10
N GLU A 364 -23.58 15.73 -2.73
CA GLU A 364 -22.27 15.61 -3.36
C GLU A 364 -21.20 15.65 -2.26
N GLU A 365 -20.40 14.59 -2.13
CA GLU A 365 -19.34 14.54 -1.13
C GLU A 365 -18.22 15.53 -1.48
N PRO A 366 -17.84 16.46 -0.58
CA PRO A 366 -16.86 17.49 -0.90
C PRO A 366 -15.41 16.98 -0.89
N TYR A 367 -15.18 15.74 -0.42
CA TYR A 367 -13.87 15.10 -0.39
C TYR A 367 -13.94 13.57 -0.48
N GLU A 368 -12.87 12.95 -0.94
CA GLU A 368 -12.70 11.49 -1.04
C GLU A 368 -11.43 11.04 -0.32
N ILE A 369 -11.42 9.78 0.16
CA ILE A 369 -10.24 9.16 0.77
C ILE A 369 -9.70 8.08 -0.18
N VAL A 370 -8.39 8.08 -0.41
CA VAL A 370 -7.67 7.07 -1.18
C VAL A 370 -6.62 6.42 -0.29
N TRP A 371 -6.73 5.11 -0.08
CA TRP A 371 -5.73 4.35 0.65
C TRP A 371 -4.56 3.96 -0.26
N LEU A 372 -3.37 4.46 0.09
CA LEU A 372 -2.08 4.11 -0.50
C LEU A 372 -1.28 3.22 0.48
N PRO A 373 -1.31 1.89 0.29
CA PRO A 373 -0.51 0.99 1.09
C PRO A 373 0.97 1.06 0.71
N ILE A 374 1.85 1.13 1.71
CA ILE A 374 3.31 1.02 1.54
C ILE A 374 3.75 -0.33 2.06
N ASN A 375 4.35 -1.13 1.18
CA ASN A 375 4.84 -2.47 1.50
C ASN A 375 6.37 -2.53 1.43
N PHE A 376 7.01 -3.07 2.47
CA PHE A 376 8.45 -3.33 2.52
C PHE A 376 8.80 -4.81 2.22
N SER A 377 7.83 -5.72 2.10
CA SER A 377 8.05 -7.17 1.92
C SER A 377 7.15 -7.81 0.85
N ALA A 378 7.77 -8.41 -0.17
CA ALA A 378 7.09 -8.88 -1.39
C ALA A 378 6.20 -10.13 -1.23
N GLU A 379 6.40 -10.96 -0.20
CA GLU A 379 5.85 -12.34 -0.19
C GLU A 379 4.48 -12.51 0.52
N VAL A 380 4.09 -11.57 1.39
CA VAL A 380 2.84 -11.67 2.20
C VAL A 380 1.81 -10.57 1.84
N GLY A 381 2.21 -9.58 1.03
CA GLY A 381 1.46 -8.33 0.88
C GLY A 381 0.10 -8.42 0.20
N GLU A 382 -0.10 -9.30 -0.79
CA GLU A 382 -1.29 -9.25 -1.66
C GLU A 382 -2.57 -9.76 -0.98
N ARG A 383 -2.48 -10.79 -0.12
CA ARG A 383 -3.64 -11.29 0.62
C ARG A 383 -4.10 -10.29 1.68
N THR A 384 -3.15 -9.76 2.45
CA THR A 384 -3.42 -8.74 3.48
C THR A 384 -3.98 -7.47 2.84
N HIS A 385 -3.48 -7.10 1.66
CA HIS A 385 -4.01 -5.99 0.86
C HIS A 385 -5.49 -6.14 0.56
N ASN A 386 -5.88 -7.28 -0.01
CA ASN A 386 -7.28 -7.49 -0.39
C ASN A 386 -8.19 -7.49 0.84
N GLN A 387 -7.76 -8.10 1.95
CA GLN A 387 -8.53 -8.10 3.21
C GLN A 387 -8.78 -6.69 3.74
N ILE A 388 -7.77 -5.82 3.76
CA ILE A 388 -7.92 -4.43 4.24
C ILE A 388 -8.75 -3.62 3.24
N ALA A 389 -8.47 -3.75 1.93
CA ALA A 389 -9.20 -3.07 0.87
C ALA A 389 -10.71 -3.39 0.90
N ASP A 390 -11.07 -4.61 1.30
CA ASP A 390 -12.47 -5.03 1.43
C ASP A 390 -13.16 -4.45 2.70
N MET A 391 -12.39 -3.99 3.70
CA MET A 391 -12.93 -3.42 4.95
C MET A 391 -13.14 -1.91 4.89
N ILE A 392 -12.40 -1.19 4.06
CA ILE A 392 -12.43 0.27 3.99
C ILE A 392 -13.63 0.79 3.17
N PRO A 393 -14.30 1.88 3.59
CA PRO A 393 -15.48 2.41 2.91
C PRO A 393 -15.14 3.43 1.79
N TRP A 394 -13.89 3.47 1.33
CA TRP A 394 -13.38 4.47 0.38
C TRP A 394 -12.46 3.79 -0.66
N TYR A 395 -11.80 4.56 -1.54
CA TYR A 395 -10.98 4.01 -2.62
C TYR A 395 -9.66 3.41 -2.12
N SER A 396 -9.18 2.34 -2.75
CA SER A 396 -7.85 1.79 -2.50
C SER A 396 -7.01 1.75 -3.77
N ILE A 397 -5.68 1.75 -3.66
CA ILE A 397 -4.85 1.31 -4.79
C ILE A 397 -5.14 -0.17 -5.08
N SER A 398 -5.32 -0.53 -6.34
CA SER A 398 -5.60 -1.90 -6.78
C SER A 398 -4.37 -2.79 -6.71
N GLU A 399 -3.24 -2.30 -7.22
CA GLU A 399 -1.99 -3.03 -7.34
C GLU A 399 -0.83 -2.14 -6.85
N PRO A 400 -0.45 -2.24 -5.57
CA PRO A 400 0.59 -1.38 -5.00
C PRO A 400 1.96 -1.52 -5.68
N SER A 401 2.24 -2.69 -6.28
CA SER A 401 3.46 -2.96 -7.05
C SER A 401 3.58 -2.13 -8.34
N LYS A 402 2.47 -1.61 -8.86
CA LYS A 402 2.44 -0.75 -10.04
C LYS A 402 2.66 0.73 -9.72
N VAL A 403 2.64 1.14 -8.45
CA VAL A 403 2.99 2.51 -8.09
C VAL A 403 4.48 2.74 -8.37
N SER A 404 4.82 3.88 -8.98
CA SER A 404 6.22 4.18 -9.34
C SER A 404 7.13 4.17 -8.09
N PRO A 405 8.31 3.53 -8.16
CA PRO A 405 9.33 3.62 -7.11
C PRO A 405 9.71 5.07 -6.75
N SER A 406 9.64 5.98 -7.73
CA SER A 406 9.91 7.40 -7.52
C SER A 406 8.85 8.09 -6.66
N VAL A 407 7.59 7.70 -6.79
CA VAL A 407 6.50 8.14 -5.89
C VAL A 407 6.78 7.67 -4.47
N MET A 408 7.16 6.40 -4.29
CA MET A 408 7.50 5.85 -2.97
C MET A 408 8.69 6.58 -2.34
N LYS A 409 9.75 6.84 -3.13
CA LYS A 409 10.91 7.61 -2.69
C LYS A 409 10.53 9.04 -2.32
N PHE A 410 9.66 9.69 -3.11
CA PHE A 410 9.16 11.03 -2.84
C PHE A 410 8.38 11.08 -1.52
N ILE A 411 7.47 10.14 -1.29
CA ILE A 411 6.69 10.05 -0.04
C ILE A 411 7.63 9.90 1.18
N GLN A 412 8.66 9.08 1.08
CA GLN A 412 9.62 8.87 2.18
C GLN A 412 10.51 10.10 2.40
N GLN A 413 11.01 10.74 1.35
CA GLN A 413 12.01 11.79 1.45
C GLN A 413 11.43 13.19 1.62
N VAL A 414 10.32 13.50 0.93
CA VAL A 414 9.71 14.83 0.86
C VAL A 414 8.51 14.93 1.80
N TRP A 415 7.62 13.94 1.80
CA TRP A 415 6.51 13.89 2.77
C TRP A 415 6.93 13.28 4.12
N HIS A 416 8.18 12.86 4.26
CA HIS A 416 8.78 12.37 5.50
C HIS A 416 8.05 11.17 6.14
N PHE A 417 7.46 10.29 5.33
CA PHE A 417 6.86 9.06 5.83
C PHE A 417 7.91 8.14 6.46
N LYS A 418 7.72 7.80 7.75
CA LYS A 418 8.65 6.96 8.55
C LYS A 418 8.05 5.64 9.04
N GLY A 419 6.80 5.33 8.65
CA GLY A 419 6.12 4.08 9.00
C GLY A 419 4.79 4.30 9.71
N ASP A 420 4.67 5.35 10.52
CA ASP A 420 3.39 5.74 11.12
C ASP A 420 2.39 6.20 10.04
N PRO A 421 1.11 5.81 10.14
CA PRO A 421 0.10 6.24 9.19
C PRO A 421 -0.02 7.77 9.16
N MET A 422 -0.13 8.34 7.96
CA MET A 422 -0.30 9.77 7.73
C MET A 422 -1.37 10.03 6.68
N MET A 423 -1.96 11.23 6.70
CA MET A 423 -3.02 11.61 5.74
C MET A 423 -2.67 12.92 5.02
N VAL A 424 -2.25 12.84 3.76
CA VAL A 424 -1.95 14.01 2.95
C VAL A 424 -3.22 14.51 2.29
N VAL A 425 -3.51 15.81 2.38
CA VAL A 425 -4.72 16.41 1.82
C VAL A 425 -4.38 17.24 0.60
N LEU A 426 -5.02 16.95 -0.53
CA LEU A 426 -4.94 17.70 -1.78
C LEU A 426 -6.26 18.43 -2.03
N ASP A 427 -6.19 19.69 -2.47
CA ASP A 427 -7.37 20.41 -2.95
C ASP A 427 -7.83 19.94 -4.34
N SER A 428 -8.91 20.54 -4.85
CA SER A 428 -9.46 20.25 -6.18
C SER A 428 -8.53 20.60 -7.35
N TYR A 429 -7.45 21.35 -7.11
CA TYR A 429 -6.42 21.73 -8.08
C TYR A 429 -5.12 20.93 -7.86
N GLY A 430 -5.08 19.99 -6.91
CA GLY A 430 -3.93 19.15 -6.63
C GLY A 430 -2.87 19.79 -5.73
N LYS A 431 -3.15 20.93 -5.09
CA LYS A 431 -2.24 21.57 -4.13
C LYS A 431 -2.36 20.92 -2.76
N VAL A 432 -1.24 20.77 -2.06
CA VAL A 432 -1.22 20.25 -0.68
C VAL A 432 -1.82 21.28 0.29
N LEU A 433 -2.94 20.91 0.94
CA LEU A 433 -3.57 21.67 2.02
C LEU A 433 -3.00 21.33 3.39
N SER A 434 -2.66 20.06 3.60
CA SER A 434 -1.99 19.55 4.79
C SER A 434 -1.14 18.33 4.43
N LEU A 435 0.10 18.29 4.94
CA LEU A 435 0.98 17.14 4.79
C LEU A 435 0.59 15.99 5.73
N ASP A 436 -0.05 16.29 6.86
CA ASP A 436 -0.55 15.26 7.75
C ASP A 436 -1.78 15.74 8.51
N ALA A 437 -2.94 15.32 8.05
CA ALA A 437 -4.24 15.58 8.64
C ALA A 437 -4.74 14.44 9.55
N PHE A 438 -3.90 13.43 9.84
CA PHE A 438 -4.34 12.24 10.57
C PHE A 438 -4.98 12.61 11.91
N ASP A 439 -4.30 13.38 12.75
CA ASP A 439 -4.84 13.73 14.07
C ASP A 439 -6.07 14.61 13.98
N MET A 440 -6.10 15.55 13.04
CA MET A 440 -7.25 16.41 12.84
C MET A 440 -8.50 15.59 12.46
N ILE A 441 -8.36 14.60 11.58
CA ILE A 441 -9.45 13.68 11.20
C ILE A 441 -9.79 12.75 12.37
N ALA A 442 -8.80 12.26 13.12
CA ALA A 442 -9.01 11.42 14.29
C ALA A 442 -9.82 12.13 15.40
N ILE A 443 -9.61 13.43 15.58
CA ILE A 443 -10.28 14.24 16.61
C ILE A 443 -11.66 14.70 16.14
N TRP A 444 -11.76 15.22 14.91
CA TRP A 444 -12.92 15.99 14.44
C TRP A 444 -13.70 15.37 13.28
N GLY A 445 -13.16 14.32 12.65
CA GLY A 445 -13.79 13.65 11.52
C GLY A 445 -14.19 14.66 10.41
N PRO A 446 -15.44 14.61 9.91
CA PRO A 446 -15.91 15.51 8.85
C PRO A 446 -15.92 17.01 9.25
N LYS A 447 -16.01 17.34 10.54
CA LYS A 447 -16.03 18.74 11.04
C LYS A 447 -14.72 19.49 10.72
N ALA A 448 -13.65 18.74 10.43
CA ALA A 448 -12.35 19.28 10.05
C ALA A 448 -12.23 19.75 8.60
N TYR A 449 -13.19 19.47 7.72
CA TYR A 449 -13.15 19.99 6.35
C TYR A 449 -12.98 21.52 6.34
N PRO A 450 -12.09 22.11 5.50
CA PRO A 450 -11.32 21.50 4.40
C PRO A 450 -9.95 20.94 4.77
N PHE A 451 -9.74 20.58 6.04
CA PHE A 451 -8.53 19.92 6.55
C PHE A 451 -7.25 20.77 6.38
N THR A 452 -7.36 22.06 6.68
CA THR A 452 -6.21 22.98 6.69
C THR A 452 -5.71 23.23 8.11
N ILE A 453 -4.44 23.62 8.24
CA ILE A 453 -3.84 24.00 9.55
C ILE A 453 -4.61 25.17 10.19
N SER A 454 -5.09 26.12 9.38
CA SER A 454 -5.93 27.22 9.89
C SER A 454 -7.24 26.72 10.47
N ARG A 455 -7.89 25.76 9.79
CA ARG A 455 -9.13 25.14 10.28
C ARG A 455 -8.91 24.34 11.56
N GLU A 456 -7.78 23.64 11.67
CA GLU A 456 -7.39 22.94 12.91
C GLU A 456 -7.26 23.91 14.08
N ARG A 457 -6.67 25.09 13.87
CA ARG A 457 -6.55 26.14 14.91
C ARG A 457 -7.91 26.70 15.33
N GLU A 458 -8.77 27.03 14.38
CA GLU A 458 -10.14 27.51 14.66
C GLU A 458 -10.91 26.49 15.51
N LEU A 459 -10.85 25.21 15.14
CA LEU A 459 -11.49 24.15 15.90
C LEU A 459 -10.97 24.05 17.33
N TRP A 460 -9.69 24.30 17.57
CA TRP A 460 -9.16 24.30 18.92
C TRP A 460 -9.54 25.55 19.74
N GLU A 461 -9.73 26.69 19.10
CA GLU A 461 -10.17 27.94 19.74
C GLU A 461 -11.63 27.88 20.20
N GLU A 462 -12.46 27.12 19.48
CA GLU A 462 -13.87 26.87 19.83
C GLU A 462 -14.04 25.89 21.00
N GLN A 463 -12.97 25.22 21.43
CA GLN A 463 -13.05 24.06 22.33
C GLN A 463 -12.63 24.39 23.75
N SER A 464 -13.30 23.73 24.70
CA SER A 464 -12.98 23.75 26.12
C SER A 464 -12.82 22.33 26.65
N TRP A 465 -12.12 22.18 27.77
CA TRP A 465 -11.93 20.88 28.42
C TRP A 465 -13.27 20.36 28.98
N THR A 466 -13.97 19.59 28.16
CA THR A 466 -15.33 19.10 28.41
C THR A 466 -15.41 17.61 28.17
N MET A 467 -16.44 16.96 28.71
CA MET A 467 -16.68 15.54 28.47
C MET A 467 -17.08 15.28 27.04
N ASN A 468 -17.76 16.23 26.40
CA ASN A 468 -17.98 16.23 24.97
C ASN A 468 -16.64 16.12 24.25
N LEU A 469 -15.66 16.98 24.51
CA LEU A 469 -14.35 16.88 23.85
C LEU A 469 -13.74 15.48 23.97
N LEU A 470 -13.85 14.82 25.14
CA LEU A 470 -13.29 13.48 25.37
C LEU A 470 -14.07 12.36 24.68
N LEU A 471 -15.40 12.43 24.67
CA LEU A 471 -16.30 11.34 24.30
C LEU A 471 -17.01 11.53 22.96
N ASP A 472 -16.96 12.72 22.36
CA ASP A 472 -17.69 13.06 21.12
C ASP A 472 -17.43 11.99 20.06
N ASP A 473 -18.52 11.51 19.45
CA ASP A 473 -18.51 10.54 18.35
C ASP A 473 -17.95 9.13 18.69
N ILE A 474 -17.57 8.84 19.95
CA ILE A 474 -17.11 7.51 20.41
C ILE A 474 -18.29 6.57 20.68
N ASP A 475 -19.31 7.07 21.39
CA ASP A 475 -20.55 6.33 21.69
C ASP A 475 -21.76 7.28 21.70
N PRO A 476 -22.71 7.14 20.75
CA PRO A 476 -23.91 7.98 20.68
C PRO A 476 -24.76 8.00 21.94
N LEU A 477 -24.73 6.95 22.77
CA LEU A 477 -25.50 6.89 24.02
C LEU A 477 -25.00 7.90 25.05
N LEU A 478 -23.71 8.23 25.02
CA LEU A 478 -23.11 9.17 25.95
C LEU A 478 -23.57 10.60 25.68
N SER A 479 -23.76 10.96 24.40
CA SER A 479 -24.33 12.24 24.00
C SER A 479 -25.72 12.46 24.60
N TYR A 480 -26.57 11.43 24.55
CA TYR A 480 -27.91 11.48 25.16
C TYR A 480 -27.84 11.65 26.69
N TRP A 481 -26.91 10.97 27.38
CA TRP A 481 -26.77 11.11 28.84
C TRP A 481 -26.30 12.50 29.26
N MET A 482 -25.47 13.14 28.44
CA MET A 482 -25.02 14.51 28.68
C MET A 482 -26.17 15.51 28.50
N GLU A 483 -27.02 15.33 27.48
CA GLU A 483 -28.22 16.16 27.27
C GLU A 483 -29.28 15.99 28.38
N ASP A 484 -29.43 14.77 28.92
CA ASP A 484 -30.32 14.46 30.06
C ASP A 484 -29.81 15.01 31.40
N GLY A 485 -28.62 15.65 31.43
CA GLY A 485 -28.06 16.27 32.62
C GLY A 485 -27.59 15.26 33.67
N LYS A 486 -27.27 14.03 33.28
CA LYS A 486 -26.79 12.99 34.21
C LYS A 486 -25.38 13.31 34.71
N ILE A 487 -25.04 12.77 35.88
CA ILE A 487 -23.67 12.80 36.40
C ILE A 487 -22.90 11.64 35.75
N ILE A 488 -21.89 11.94 34.96
CA ILE A 488 -21.08 10.95 34.24
C ILE A 488 -19.69 10.90 34.87
N CYS A 489 -19.29 9.67 35.23
CA CYS A 489 -18.01 9.36 35.82
C CYS A 489 -17.19 8.46 34.90
N LEU A 490 -16.11 8.97 34.33
CA LEU A 490 -15.13 8.15 33.59
C LEU A 490 -14.03 7.69 34.52
N PHE A 491 -13.63 6.43 34.41
CA PHE A 491 -12.52 5.92 35.19
C PHE A 491 -11.68 4.91 34.41
N GLY A 492 -10.39 4.89 34.75
CA GLY A 492 -9.41 3.96 34.20
C GLY A 492 -8.49 3.43 35.30
N SER A 493 -8.16 2.15 35.25
CA SER A 493 -7.22 1.50 36.16
C SER A 493 -6.80 0.12 35.63
N ASN A 494 -5.56 -0.25 35.93
CA ASN A 494 -5.02 -1.60 35.74
C ASN A 494 -5.10 -2.47 37.01
N ASP A 495 -5.64 -1.94 38.12
CA ASP A 495 -5.84 -2.65 39.38
C ASP A 495 -7.30 -3.05 39.55
N LEU A 496 -7.59 -4.36 39.39
CA LEU A 496 -8.93 -4.92 39.57
C LEU A 496 -9.47 -4.73 41.01
N GLY A 497 -8.61 -4.77 42.02
CA GLY A 497 -9.01 -4.53 43.41
C GLY A 497 -9.51 -3.11 43.60
N TRP A 498 -8.79 -2.14 43.03
CA TRP A 498 -9.20 -0.73 43.03
C TRP A 498 -10.52 -0.53 42.25
N VAL A 499 -10.69 -1.17 41.09
CA VAL A 499 -11.93 -1.11 40.30
C VAL A 499 -13.14 -1.63 41.09
N ARG A 500 -13.00 -2.79 41.75
CA ARG A 500 -14.07 -3.36 42.59
C ARG A 500 -14.43 -2.47 43.78
N GLU A 501 -13.42 -1.89 44.43
CA GLU A 501 -13.68 -1.00 45.57
C GLU A 501 -14.34 0.31 45.11
N LEU A 502 -13.89 0.92 44.02
CA LEU A 502 -14.50 2.11 43.45
C LEU A 502 -15.97 1.87 43.11
N THR A 503 -16.25 0.81 42.36
CA THR A 503 -17.60 0.47 41.88
C THR A 503 -18.55 0.20 43.03
N LYS A 504 -18.07 -0.46 44.10
CA LYS A 504 -18.81 -0.62 45.36
C LYS A 504 -19.17 0.73 46.00
N ARG A 505 -18.20 1.64 46.17
CA ARG A 505 -18.48 2.97 46.76
C ARG A 505 -19.44 3.80 45.91
N MET A 506 -19.33 3.72 44.59
CA MET A 506 -20.24 4.40 43.67
C MET A 506 -21.66 3.81 43.72
N LYS A 507 -21.79 2.51 43.96
CA LYS A 507 -23.08 1.87 44.19
C LYS A 507 -23.74 2.37 45.48
N ASP A 508 -22.99 2.53 46.56
CA ASP A 508 -23.49 3.12 47.81
C ASP A 508 -24.06 4.54 47.58
N ILE A 509 -23.40 5.32 46.72
CA ILE A 509 -23.85 6.68 46.31
C ILE A 509 -25.12 6.61 45.46
N SER A 510 -25.22 5.66 44.55
CA SER A 510 -26.41 5.43 43.71
C SER A 510 -27.61 5.00 44.55
N GLU A 511 -27.42 4.11 45.51
CA GLU A 511 -28.45 3.65 46.47
C GLU A 511 -28.95 4.77 47.38
N ALA A 512 -28.14 5.81 47.63
CA ALA A 512 -28.55 7.03 48.32
C ALA A 512 -29.44 7.98 47.47
N GLY A 513 -29.76 7.59 46.23
CA GLY A 513 -30.68 8.29 45.34
C GLY A 513 -30.04 9.28 44.38
N ILE A 514 -28.70 9.25 44.22
CA ILE A 514 -27.98 10.10 43.26
C ILE A 514 -27.81 9.32 41.95
N ARG A 515 -28.28 9.88 40.83
CA ARG A 515 -28.16 9.24 39.52
C ARG A 515 -26.77 9.47 38.94
N VAL A 516 -25.87 8.51 39.16
CA VAL A 516 -24.50 8.54 38.63
C VAL A 516 -24.28 7.38 37.67
N GLU A 517 -23.75 7.68 36.49
CA GLU A 517 -23.36 6.69 35.48
C GLU A 517 -21.84 6.53 35.51
N LEU A 518 -21.37 5.34 35.90
CA LEU A 518 -19.96 5.02 35.99
C LEU A 518 -19.53 4.23 34.74
N ILE A 519 -18.53 4.72 34.01
CA ILE A 519 -18.09 4.17 32.71
C ILE A 519 -16.61 3.84 32.77
N TYR A 520 -16.28 2.57 32.56
CA TYR A 520 -14.91 2.11 32.44
C TYR A 520 -14.35 2.40 31.04
N VAL A 521 -13.24 3.16 30.99
CA VAL A 521 -12.55 3.52 29.74
C VAL A 521 -11.19 2.84 29.59
N GLY A 522 -10.89 1.85 30.44
CA GLY A 522 -9.67 1.06 30.32
C GLY A 522 -8.38 1.82 30.62
N SER A 523 -7.32 1.33 30.00
CA SER A 523 -5.95 1.83 30.11
C SER A 523 -5.29 1.75 28.72
N LYS A 524 -4.13 2.39 28.54
CA LYS A 524 -3.37 2.30 27.29
C LYS A 524 -2.75 0.91 27.09
N ASN A 525 -2.63 0.13 28.16
CA ASN A 525 -2.18 -1.27 28.10
C ASN A 525 -3.34 -2.19 27.73
N PHE A 526 -3.46 -2.49 26.44
CA PHE A 526 -4.59 -3.25 25.89
C PHE A 526 -4.72 -4.68 26.42
N GLU A 527 -3.60 -5.39 26.64
CA GLU A 527 -3.66 -6.77 27.13
C GLU A 527 -4.21 -6.84 28.56
N GLN A 528 -3.74 -5.93 29.43
CA GLN A 528 -4.22 -5.85 30.81
C GLN A 528 -5.66 -5.34 30.87
N THR A 529 -5.99 -4.33 30.06
CA THR A 529 -7.34 -3.80 29.94
C THR A 529 -8.35 -4.87 29.53
N ARG A 530 -7.99 -5.77 28.60
CA ARG A 530 -8.89 -6.85 28.17
C ARG A 530 -9.29 -7.76 29.32
N ASN A 531 -8.34 -8.14 30.17
CA ASN A 531 -8.60 -8.99 31.33
C ASN A 531 -9.51 -8.29 32.34
N ILE A 532 -9.30 -7.01 32.62
CA ILE A 532 -10.11 -6.24 33.57
C ILE A 532 -11.50 -5.98 32.98
N LEU A 533 -11.61 -5.60 31.72
CA LEU A 533 -12.87 -5.40 31.02
C LEU A 533 -13.75 -6.65 31.09
N THR A 534 -13.15 -7.83 30.92
CA THR A 534 -13.87 -9.12 31.03
C THR A 534 -14.45 -9.29 32.44
N ARG A 535 -13.70 -8.91 33.49
CA ARG A 535 -14.20 -8.95 34.87
C ARG A 535 -15.26 -7.90 35.16
N VAL A 536 -15.12 -6.69 34.63
CA VAL A 536 -16.13 -5.63 34.73
C VAL A 536 -17.46 -6.09 34.11
N MET A 537 -17.41 -6.81 32.99
CA MET A 537 -18.57 -7.42 32.35
C MET A 537 -19.16 -8.57 33.16
N ASP A 538 -18.35 -9.55 33.55
CA ASP A 538 -18.80 -10.76 34.26
C ASP A 538 -19.42 -10.43 35.64
N GLU A 539 -18.89 -9.42 36.32
CA GLU A 539 -19.32 -9.00 37.66
C GLU A 539 -20.32 -7.82 37.64
N GLU A 540 -20.71 -7.34 36.45
CA GLU A 540 -21.61 -6.19 36.25
C GLU A 540 -21.21 -4.95 37.09
N LEU A 541 -19.91 -4.64 37.13
CA LEU A 541 -19.38 -3.63 38.04
C LEU A 541 -19.75 -2.20 37.65
N SER A 542 -19.84 -1.91 36.35
CA SER A 542 -20.15 -0.59 35.81
C SER A 542 -20.59 -0.66 34.34
N ASN A 543 -21.03 0.46 33.76
CA ASN A 543 -21.05 0.59 32.30
C ASN A 543 -19.60 0.58 31.78
N TYR A 544 -19.41 0.28 30.50
CA TYR A 544 -18.08 0.17 29.90
C TYR A 544 -18.10 0.54 28.42
N LEU A 545 -16.97 1.05 27.93
CA LEU A 545 -16.74 1.17 26.50
C LEU A 545 -16.38 -0.20 25.92
N SER A 546 -16.83 -0.49 24.70
CA SER A 546 -16.39 -1.68 23.97
C SER A 546 -14.87 -1.69 23.80
N HIS A 547 -14.25 -2.86 23.62
CA HIS A 547 -12.80 -2.95 23.39
C HIS A 547 -12.33 -2.03 22.25
N ILE A 548 -13.14 -1.89 21.19
CA ILE A 548 -12.82 -1.01 20.06
C ILE A 548 -12.88 0.47 20.49
N ASN A 549 -13.93 0.85 21.22
CA ASN A 549 -14.13 2.23 21.68
C ASN A 549 -13.09 2.67 22.72
N ILE A 550 -12.61 1.75 23.57
CA ILE A 550 -11.48 2.02 24.47
C ILE A 550 -10.22 2.37 23.67
N ASN A 551 -9.89 1.58 22.65
CA ASN A 551 -8.70 1.84 21.83
C ASN A 551 -8.83 3.18 21.10
N ILE A 552 -10.02 3.46 20.58
CA ILE A 552 -10.33 4.73 19.92
C ILE A 552 -10.24 5.93 20.87
N PHE A 553 -10.72 5.79 22.11
CA PHE A 553 -10.62 6.83 23.14
C PHE A 553 -9.16 7.21 23.40
N TRP A 554 -8.28 6.22 23.64
CA TRP A 554 -6.87 6.47 23.92
C TRP A 554 -6.10 6.96 22.68
N LEU A 555 -6.35 6.42 21.49
CA LEU A 555 -5.74 6.90 20.25
C LEU A 555 -6.16 8.34 19.93
N ARG A 556 -7.43 8.68 20.16
CA ARG A 556 -7.93 10.05 19.94
C ARG A 556 -7.30 11.03 20.93
N LEU A 557 -7.10 10.65 22.19
CA LEU A 557 -6.34 11.44 23.18
C LEU A 557 -4.87 11.65 22.76
N ASP A 558 -4.20 10.61 22.27
CA ASP A 558 -2.83 10.73 21.72
C ASP A 558 -2.79 11.67 20.51
N SER A 559 -3.81 11.62 19.64
CA SER A 559 -3.95 12.56 18.52
C SER A 559 -4.19 13.99 18.99
N MET A 560 -5.00 14.21 20.04
CA MET A 560 -5.18 15.55 20.64
C MET A 560 -3.85 16.11 21.14
N GLN A 561 -3.04 15.30 21.83
CA GLN A 561 -1.71 15.71 22.30
C GLN A 561 -0.80 16.05 21.12
N SER A 562 -0.73 15.18 20.10
CA SER A 562 0.12 15.35 18.92
C SER A 562 -0.25 16.61 18.13
N SER A 563 -1.55 16.86 17.93
CA SER A 563 -2.08 18.07 17.30
C SER A 563 -1.69 19.34 18.06
N ARG A 564 -1.93 19.38 19.39
CA ARG A 564 -1.59 20.53 20.24
C ARG A 564 -0.09 20.84 20.21
N LEU A 565 0.76 19.80 20.29
CA LEU A 565 2.21 19.96 20.21
C LEU A 565 2.66 20.51 18.85
N ARG A 566 2.09 20.02 17.73
CA ARG A 566 2.39 20.55 16.39
C ARG A 566 2.00 22.03 16.23
N LEU A 567 0.88 22.45 16.82
CA LEU A 567 0.42 23.83 16.76
C LEU A 567 1.18 24.77 17.74
N GLY A 568 2.08 24.24 18.57
CA GLY A 568 2.93 25.01 19.46
C GLY A 568 2.28 25.41 20.79
N TYR A 569 1.19 24.75 21.20
CA TYR A 569 0.62 24.96 22.54
C TYR A 569 1.57 24.42 23.61
N ALA A 570 2.00 25.29 24.54
CA ALA A 570 2.87 24.88 25.64
C ALA A 570 2.06 24.19 26.75
N ILE A 571 2.61 23.08 27.26
CA ILE A 571 1.99 22.22 28.29
C ILE A 571 1.65 23.00 29.57
N GLU A 572 2.50 23.96 29.94
CA GLU A 572 2.33 24.71 31.18
C GLU A 572 1.23 25.79 31.08
N SER A 573 1.15 26.49 29.94
CA SER A 573 0.24 27.61 29.75
C SER A 573 -1.18 27.20 29.32
N ASP A 574 -1.30 26.14 28.53
CA ASP A 574 -2.60 25.72 27.98
C ASP A 574 -3.31 24.71 28.89
N SER A 575 -4.52 25.06 29.33
CA SER A 575 -5.30 24.24 30.27
C SER A 575 -5.64 22.87 29.71
N ILE A 576 -6.06 22.80 28.44
CA ILE A 576 -6.44 21.56 27.76
C ILE A 576 -5.22 20.64 27.61
N THR A 577 -4.09 21.17 27.16
CA THR A 577 -2.84 20.39 26.99
C THR A 577 -2.38 19.80 28.33
N ARG A 578 -2.50 20.55 29.42
CA ARG A 578 -2.16 20.08 30.77
C ARG A 578 -3.06 18.92 31.22
N GLU A 579 -4.36 19.01 30.95
CA GLU A 579 -5.31 17.96 31.31
C GLU A 579 -5.13 16.69 30.47
N ILE A 580 -4.93 16.82 29.15
CA ILE A 580 -4.58 15.71 28.26
C ILE A 580 -3.32 15.00 28.77
N ASN A 581 -2.26 15.77 29.02
CA ASN A 581 -1.00 15.21 29.51
C ASN A 581 -1.19 14.50 30.85
N SER A 582 -1.99 15.07 31.75
CA SER A 582 -2.29 14.44 33.04
C SER A 582 -2.98 13.08 32.87
N LEU A 583 -4.01 12.97 32.03
CA LEU A 583 -4.69 11.69 31.77
C LEU A 583 -3.76 10.65 31.16
N LEU A 584 -2.92 11.06 30.20
CA LEU A 584 -1.94 10.17 29.59
C LEU A 584 -0.88 9.71 30.61
N THR A 585 -0.53 10.54 31.60
CA THR A 585 0.40 10.12 32.67
C THR A 585 -0.23 9.22 33.73
N TYR A 586 -1.53 9.35 34.03
CA TYR A 586 -2.20 8.50 35.03
C TYR A 586 -2.26 7.04 34.64
N ASP A 587 -2.20 6.75 33.35
CA ASP A 587 -2.07 5.38 32.87
C ASP A 587 -0.74 4.71 33.30
N SER A 588 0.34 5.51 33.39
CA SER A 588 1.70 5.04 33.68
C SER A 588 1.97 4.79 35.17
N VAL A 589 1.25 5.49 36.05
CA VAL A 589 1.37 5.37 37.49
C VAL A 589 0.24 4.46 37.92
N SER A 590 0.54 3.26 38.40
CA SER A 590 -0.39 2.12 38.59
C SER A 590 -1.50 2.32 39.65
N THR A 591 -2.13 3.48 39.70
CA THR A 591 -3.19 3.89 40.60
C THR A 591 -4.36 4.41 39.75
N GLY A 592 -5.58 3.98 40.07
CA GLY A 592 -6.75 4.31 39.24
C GLY A 592 -7.12 5.79 39.28
N TRP A 593 -7.82 6.31 38.28
CA TRP A 593 -8.25 7.71 38.21
C TRP A 593 -9.75 7.83 37.95
N LEU A 594 -10.35 8.95 38.34
CA LEU A 594 -11.77 9.26 38.18
C LEU A 594 -11.96 10.69 37.68
N LEU A 595 -12.67 10.85 36.57
CA LEU A 595 -13.20 12.11 36.07
C LEU A 595 -14.70 12.16 36.30
N VAL A 596 -15.20 13.28 36.81
CA VAL A 596 -16.62 13.49 37.10
C VAL A 596 -17.10 14.74 36.40
N SER A 597 -18.27 14.65 35.79
CA SER A 597 -18.96 15.75 35.13
C SER A 597 -20.47 15.67 35.38
N GLU A 598 -21.16 16.78 35.17
CA GLU A 598 -22.61 16.87 35.29
C GLU A 598 -23.17 17.51 34.01
N GLY A 599 -23.92 16.72 33.22
CA GLY A 599 -24.48 17.16 31.95
C GLY A 599 -23.44 17.73 30.98
N THR A 600 -23.78 18.86 30.34
CA THR A 600 -22.89 19.60 29.42
C THR A 600 -22.02 20.64 30.12
N SER A 601 -21.81 20.52 31.44
CA SER A 601 -20.97 21.43 32.21
C SER A 601 -19.53 21.47 31.67
N THR A 602 -18.94 22.66 31.69
CA THR A 602 -17.52 22.88 31.40
C THR A 602 -16.61 22.54 32.57
N GLU A 603 -17.18 22.18 33.73
CA GLU A 603 -16.43 21.79 34.90
C GLU A 603 -16.27 20.26 34.96
N ILE A 604 -15.03 19.79 34.76
CA ILE A 604 -14.64 18.40 35.03
C ILE A 604 -13.88 18.36 36.36
N PHE A 605 -14.35 17.52 37.28
CA PHE A 605 -13.64 17.22 38.50
C PHE A 605 -12.74 16.00 38.32
N LYS A 606 -11.54 16.02 38.91
CA LYS A 606 -10.54 14.97 38.72
C LYS A 606 -9.96 14.49 40.04
N LEU A 607 -9.91 13.18 40.23
CA LEU A 607 -9.34 12.50 41.39
C LEU A 607 -8.42 11.38 40.94
N VAL A 608 -7.33 11.14 41.66
CA VAL A 608 -6.30 10.16 41.28
C VAL A 608 -5.91 9.29 42.47
N GLY A 609 -5.73 8.01 42.20
CA GLY A 609 -5.25 6.99 43.12
C GLY A 609 -6.17 6.69 44.29
N ASN A 610 -5.56 6.35 45.44
CA ASN A 610 -6.31 5.92 46.62
C ASN A 610 -7.05 7.06 47.32
N GLU A 611 -6.67 8.31 47.05
CA GLU A 611 -7.40 9.49 47.51
C GLU A 611 -8.86 9.47 47.01
N VAL A 612 -9.10 8.90 45.82
CA VAL A 612 -10.46 8.69 45.27
C VAL A 612 -11.29 7.82 46.24
N LEU A 613 -10.75 6.67 46.65
CA LEU A 613 -11.46 5.71 47.48
C LEU A 613 -11.68 6.22 48.90
N GLU A 614 -10.65 6.85 49.48
CA GLU A 614 -10.75 7.49 50.79
C GLU A 614 -11.80 8.59 50.77
N TYR A 615 -11.82 9.41 49.73
CA TYR A 615 -12.78 10.50 49.64
C TYR A 615 -14.23 10.01 49.46
N LEU A 616 -14.46 9.03 48.57
CA LEU A 616 -15.78 8.42 48.38
C LEU A 616 -16.27 7.68 49.63
N SER A 617 -15.35 7.18 50.48
CA SER A 617 -15.71 6.56 51.76
C SER A 617 -16.41 7.50 52.73
N HIS A 618 -16.11 8.80 52.63
CA HIS A 618 -16.69 9.85 53.47
C HIS A 618 -18.00 10.40 52.91
N PHE A 619 -18.63 9.75 51.93
CA PHE A 619 -19.88 10.19 51.33
C PHE A 619 -21.01 10.42 52.34
N GLN A 620 -21.05 9.70 53.46
CA GLN A 620 -22.04 9.97 54.52
C GLN A 620 -21.91 11.39 55.12
N LEU A 621 -20.71 11.99 55.10
CA LEU A 621 -20.45 13.32 55.67
C LEU A 621 -20.78 14.46 54.70
N TRP A 622 -20.51 14.28 53.41
CA TRP A 622 -20.72 15.31 52.39
C TRP A 622 -21.95 15.09 51.52
N GLY A 623 -22.50 13.87 51.48
CA GLY A 623 -23.67 13.48 50.69
C GLY A 623 -24.94 14.27 51.02
N GLU A 624 -25.11 14.68 52.28
CA GLU A 624 -26.23 15.56 52.68
C GLU A 624 -26.19 16.92 51.96
N ARG A 625 -25.00 17.38 51.55
CA ARG A 625 -24.80 18.65 50.87
C ARG A 625 -25.17 18.57 49.38
N VAL A 626 -25.20 17.37 48.79
CA VAL A 626 -25.52 17.17 47.36
C VAL A 626 -26.91 17.70 47.03
N ARG A 627 -27.92 17.41 47.88
CA ARG A 627 -29.30 17.90 47.68
C ARG A 627 -29.42 19.43 47.67
N LYS A 628 -28.51 20.13 48.34
CA LYS A 628 -28.54 21.60 48.50
C LYS A 628 -27.62 22.33 47.52
N GLN A 629 -26.54 21.68 47.08
CA GLN A 629 -25.43 22.37 46.41
C GLN A 629 -25.11 21.80 45.02
N GLY A 630 -25.69 20.65 44.64
CA GLY A 630 -25.30 19.89 43.45
C GLY A 630 -24.11 18.97 43.73
N PHE A 631 -23.95 17.92 42.92
CA PHE A 631 -22.94 16.88 43.16
C PHE A 631 -21.52 17.43 43.08
N LEU A 632 -21.18 18.11 41.99
CA LEU A 632 -19.83 18.65 41.77
C LEU A 632 -19.40 19.68 42.81
N ASN A 633 -20.31 20.56 43.25
CA ASN A 633 -20.02 21.57 44.26
C ASN A 633 -19.88 21.00 45.67
N ALA A 634 -20.74 20.02 46.02
CA ALA A 634 -20.60 19.28 47.27
C ALA A 634 -19.24 18.56 47.29
N LEU A 635 -18.84 18.00 46.15
CA LEU A 635 -17.59 17.30 45.96
C LEU A 635 -16.38 18.22 46.17
N ARG A 636 -16.37 19.39 45.52
CA ARG A 636 -15.31 20.41 45.65
C ARG A 636 -15.11 20.89 47.09
N LYS A 637 -16.19 21.31 47.77
CA LYS A 637 -16.12 21.92 49.11
C LYS A 637 -15.70 20.97 50.23
N SER A 638 -15.75 19.67 50.00
CA SER A 638 -15.23 18.68 50.96
C SER A 638 -13.77 18.33 50.73
N LEU A 639 -13.20 18.69 49.57
CA LEU A 639 -11.76 18.57 49.29
C LEU A 639 -11.01 19.84 49.69
N ASP A 640 -11.70 20.98 49.73
CA ASP A 640 -11.19 22.14 50.44
C ASP A 640 -10.96 21.73 51.91
N PRO A 641 -9.74 21.88 52.45
CA PRO A 641 -9.48 21.54 53.84
C PRO A 641 -10.50 22.32 54.67
N SER A 642 -11.27 21.59 55.49
CA SER A 642 -12.10 22.21 56.52
C SER A 642 -11.21 23.26 57.17
N SER A 643 -11.64 24.52 57.16
CA SER A 643 -11.04 25.57 57.97
C SER A 643 -11.10 25.05 59.41
N THR A 644 -10.07 24.33 59.83
CA THR A 644 -9.95 23.82 61.17
C THR A 644 -9.84 25.06 62.00
N THR A 645 -10.92 25.35 62.73
CA THR A 645 -10.99 26.30 63.82
C THR A 645 -10.14 25.80 65.00
N GLU A 646 -8.89 25.40 64.73
CA GLU A 646 -7.84 25.32 65.73
C GLU A 646 -6.87 26.46 65.41
N PRO A 647 -6.66 27.42 66.33
CA PRO A 647 -5.68 28.47 66.13
C PRO A 647 -4.31 27.85 65.85
N CYS A 648 -3.64 28.35 64.81
CA CYS A 648 -2.33 27.83 64.42
C CYS A 648 -1.26 28.33 65.39
N ASP A 649 -0.91 27.52 66.38
CA ASP A 649 0.13 27.85 67.39
C ASP A 649 1.59 27.71 66.88
N TYR A 650 1.79 27.78 65.56
CA TYR A 650 3.13 27.64 64.98
C TYR A 650 3.92 28.95 65.12
N SER A 651 4.87 28.97 66.05
CA SER A 651 5.82 30.07 66.23
C SER A 651 7.23 29.65 65.79
N ILE A 652 7.98 30.60 65.21
CA ILE A 652 9.38 30.42 64.85
C ILE A 652 10.19 31.59 65.40
N ILE A 653 11.27 31.29 66.12
CA ILE A 653 12.20 32.31 66.64
C ILE A 653 13.38 32.36 65.67
N THR A 654 13.58 33.52 65.05
CA THR A 654 14.74 33.79 64.18
C THR A 654 15.57 34.93 64.77
N PRO A 655 16.91 34.84 64.80
CA PRO A 655 17.75 35.92 65.28
C PRO A 655 17.59 37.14 64.36
N PHE A 656 17.38 38.31 64.97
CA PHE A 656 17.09 39.55 64.26
C PHE A 656 18.25 39.94 63.32
N SER A 657 17.95 40.19 62.04
CA SER A 657 18.87 40.80 61.07
C SER A 657 18.22 42.04 60.43
N GLU A 658 18.99 43.11 60.25
CA GLU A 658 18.51 44.43 59.76
C GLU A 658 17.95 44.41 58.32
N SER A 659 18.12 43.32 57.56
CA SER A 659 17.70 43.20 56.15
C SER A 659 16.44 42.33 55.92
N SER A 660 15.72 41.94 56.97
CA SER A 660 14.57 41.03 56.88
C SER A 660 13.22 41.75 57.04
N ASP A 661 12.78 42.44 55.99
CA ASP A 661 11.37 42.86 55.78
C ASP A 661 10.55 41.78 55.05
N GLY A 662 10.88 40.51 55.33
CA GLY A 662 10.23 39.36 54.72
C GLY A 662 8.90 39.05 55.41
N VAL A 663 7.81 39.12 54.65
CA VAL A 663 6.53 38.55 55.03
C VAL A 663 6.72 37.03 55.19
N ALA A 664 6.66 36.52 56.42
CA ALA A 664 6.81 35.10 56.70
C ALA A 664 5.47 34.38 56.54
N VAL A 665 5.48 33.24 55.84
CA VAL A 665 4.29 32.40 55.64
C VAL A 665 4.41 31.16 56.53
N CYS A 666 3.37 30.90 57.32
CA CYS A 666 3.33 29.77 58.23
C CYS A 666 3.47 28.45 57.47
N LYS A 667 4.45 27.62 57.85
CA LYS A 667 4.67 26.32 57.18
C LYS A 667 3.50 25.36 57.34
N LYS A 668 2.71 25.52 58.42
CA LYS A 668 1.58 24.64 58.78
C LYS A 668 0.27 25.06 58.10
N CYS A 669 -0.16 26.31 58.25
CA CYS A 669 -1.46 26.79 57.74
C CYS A 669 -1.36 27.70 56.51
N LYS A 670 -0.15 27.98 56.00
CA LYS A 670 0.11 28.84 54.84
C LYS A 670 -0.42 30.28 54.95
N SER A 671 -0.82 30.73 56.15
CA SER A 671 -1.22 32.11 56.44
C SER A 671 -0.01 33.01 56.72
N LEU A 672 -0.18 34.32 56.56
CA LEU A 672 0.84 35.32 56.92
C LEU A 672 1.08 35.34 58.43
N MET A 673 2.34 35.34 58.85
CA MET A 673 2.72 35.35 60.26
C MET A 673 2.89 36.78 60.78
N GLU A 674 2.41 37.05 61.99
CA GLU A 674 2.67 38.30 62.71
C GLU A 674 4.08 38.29 63.35
N ARG A 675 4.76 39.44 63.28
CA ARG A 675 6.13 39.61 63.79
C ARG A 675 6.09 40.17 65.21
N HIS A 676 6.63 39.42 66.17
CA HIS A 676 6.89 39.91 67.54
C HIS A 676 8.40 39.93 67.82
N VAL A 677 8.89 41.02 68.40
CA VAL A 677 10.30 41.18 68.81
C VAL A 677 10.41 40.81 70.28
N MET A 678 11.27 39.83 70.61
CA MET A 678 11.56 39.44 72.00
C MET A 678 13.03 39.72 72.33
N TYR A 679 13.29 40.29 73.51
CA TYR A 679 14.64 40.50 74.04
C TYR A 679 14.99 39.38 75.02
N GLN A 680 16.09 38.68 74.77
CA GLN A 680 16.61 37.65 75.67
C GLN A 680 17.84 38.18 76.42
N CYS A 681 17.80 38.14 77.75
CA CYS A 681 18.94 38.49 78.60
C CYS A 681 19.96 37.33 78.61
N GLY A 682 21.20 37.60 78.19
CA GLY A 682 22.29 36.61 78.14
C GLY A 682 23.10 36.47 79.44
N ALA A 683 22.55 36.86 80.60
CA ALA A 683 23.25 36.76 81.88
C ALA A 683 22.84 35.48 82.65
N CYS A 684 23.54 34.38 82.35
CA CYS A 684 24.09 33.39 83.28
C CYS A 684 24.97 32.40 82.52
#